data_AF-A0AAE0F3V6-F1
#
_entry.id   AF-A0AAE0F3V6-F1
#
_cell.length_a   1.000
_cell.length_b   1.000
_cell.length_c   1.000
_cell.angle_alpha   90.00
_cell.angle_beta   90.00
_cell.angle_gamma   90.00
#
_symmetry.space_group_name_H-M   'P 1'
#
loop_
_entity.id
_entity.type
_entity.pdbx_description
1 polymer ?
#
loop_
_entity_poly.entity_id
_entity_poly.type
_entity_poly.pdbx_seq_one_letter_code
_entity_poly.pdbx_strand_id
1 'polypeptide(L)'
;MSAGCAPHYVGQHRRIAVIGTGISGLSTAWLLHRSGYQVTVFEKEDTCGGHTLTDDSGPCPVDLGFQVFNLTNYPNLVGFFRELKVPSEASDMSFALSVDNGGLEWGSHNPRTVFSQRKNLTSPAFWRMIVDIIRFNNMAPKVLERSRRKGYESMSTGTYLEKGKYGRTFITKYLLPMCAAIWSVPSKTVLSFPIQMLVQFWVNHHLLSVLQRPVWRVVSGRSRSYVAKVLAELPDVRTGMAVVAVSRVQSAIEVSARDSEGNASTFSFDEVVLATHSDQSLRILGEHATPEEREVLGAIPYSENDIYLHSDTSLMPRDSACWASWNCIQAAGETEAMEKKVCVSYWLNHLQNLPKDMPPLICTLNPVHPPDPSKVHRRLSLGHPVFGFQARSAQDRLPSIQGKAGVWFAGAWAGYGFHEDGIKAGVHVAQAIGAVVPWKPFSPSPCLSVMDRIFLAFFHKFMQAALKCGGIDLLLPNGEERAYGAPARPALPGELRQVRVSLQINKAKALERIVLTSDIGLGEAYMLREVDTDDLVGLMYVLASNAKEENEQLKQLGMLNWIGSKLQYFAHLCNANTIEGSARNISAHYDAGNEMYKSFLDPTMMYSCAVHTDEELKICDGVESDVDLEAAQYRKLDLIIQRAGIRKEHHVLEVGCGWGSFAIHAASTTGCRVTGVTISQEQLSEALKRVEAAGVGHLVDLKFCDYRKLPEGTNFDRIVSIEMLEAVGHEHFEPYFHVLSSKLKPGGKAVIQVIAGKDATYETYCQSSDFIRAHIFPGGHLPCMSAMVDAAKRANLCVTGHIDIGKHYAVTLHEWRRRWLNQRAHIMGLGYDDVFFRKYDFYFAYCEAAFAIAHIHDYVMTWEHISQDPPTMLTIHRAANELCARASGNSMMPLLTIPSLSAFVFTFVFNWIAKGLHDHHGAQFLPVRGRWFALARAALLGSLARAALLGSGILDCGAARVLGVLPLIHQQSGLQSPAKRPPVSKRPPVSSKAATLAPLWACNHFSRNAAFEQSATRWPAEGAVLPYGWFLIIVWEVI
;
A
#
# COMPACT_ATOMS: atom_id res chain seq x y z
N MET A 1 24.19 25.38 -11.83
CA MET A 1 23.24 25.29 -12.96
C MET A 1 23.93 24.60 -14.13
N SER A 2 23.59 23.34 -14.37
CA SER A 2 23.99 22.55 -15.55
C SER A 2 22.98 21.41 -15.64
N ALA A 3 22.36 21.20 -16.80
CA ALA A 3 21.25 20.26 -16.90
C ALA A 3 21.72 18.81 -16.64
N GLY A 4 21.18 18.19 -15.59
CA GLY A 4 21.35 16.76 -15.37
C GLY A 4 20.74 15.99 -16.54
N CYS A 5 21.44 14.96 -17.03
CA CYS A 5 21.03 14.24 -18.22
C CYS A 5 19.77 13.39 -17.93
N ALA A 6 18.59 13.92 -18.27
CA ALA A 6 17.35 13.17 -18.24
C ALA A 6 17.43 11.98 -19.22
N PRO A 7 16.85 10.81 -18.91
CA PRO A 7 16.89 9.68 -19.81
C PRO A 7 16.27 10.03 -21.17
N HIS A 8 16.92 9.60 -22.26
CA HIS A 8 16.50 9.92 -23.63
C HIS A 8 15.16 9.27 -24.00
N TYR A 9 14.05 9.94 -23.65
CA TYR A 9 12.72 9.61 -24.15
C TYR A 9 12.63 9.93 -25.65
N VAL A 10 12.19 8.95 -26.43
CA VAL A 10 12.18 8.97 -27.92
C VAL A 10 11.15 9.97 -28.52
N GLY A 11 10.40 10.70 -27.67
CA GLY A 11 9.28 11.58 -28.07
C GLY A 11 9.58 13.08 -28.23
N GLN A 12 10.75 13.58 -27.81
CA GLN A 12 11.04 15.01 -27.50
C GLN A 12 10.78 16.07 -28.60
N HIS A 13 10.37 15.70 -29.82
CA HIS A 13 10.19 16.62 -30.95
C HIS A 13 8.84 16.50 -31.69
N ARG A 14 7.92 15.59 -31.30
CA ARG A 14 6.60 15.51 -31.95
C ARG A 14 5.64 16.59 -31.42
N ARG A 15 4.89 17.21 -32.34
CA ARG A 15 3.83 18.17 -32.11
C ARG A 15 2.47 17.49 -32.25
N ILE A 16 1.65 17.57 -31.21
CA ILE A 16 0.37 16.88 -31.11
C ILE A 16 -0.75 17.87 -30.81
N ALA A 17 -1.82 17.84 -31.61
CA ALA A 17 -3.05 18.56 -31.29
C ALA A 17 -3.98 17.69 -30.46
N VAL A 18 -4.59 18.26 -29.42
CA VAL A 18 -5.69 17.64 -28.68
C VAL A 18 -6.93 18.52 -28.81
N ILE A 19 -8.01 17.96 -29.35
CA ILE A 19 -9.20 18.71 -29.75
C ILE A 19 -10.36 18.36 -28.80
N GLY A 20 -10.81 19.34 -28.02
CA GLY A 20 -11.81 19.22 -26.97
C GLY A 20 -11.19 18.98 -25.58
N THR A 21 -11.63 19.72 -24.57
CA THR A 21 -11.12 19.71 -23.19
C THR A 21 -12.05 18.99 -22.21
N GLY A 22 -12.86 18.05 -22.70
CA GLY A 22 -13.45 17.03 -21.82
C GLY A 22 -12.35 16.26 -21.07
N ILE A 23 -12.73 15.50 -20.03
CA ILE A 23 -11.79 14.69 -19.23
C ILE A 23 -10.82 13.83 -20.08
N SER A 24 -11.27 13.33 -21.23
CA SER A 24 -10.44 12.60 -22.19
C SER A 24 -9.31 13.45 -22.77
N GLY A 25 -9.61 14.67 -23.22
CA GLY A 25 -8.61 15.56 -23.83
C GLY A 25 -7.66 16.13 -22.79
N LEU A 26 -8.17 16.56 -21.64
CA LEU A 26 -7.35 17.05 -20.54
C LEU A 26 -6.38 15.98 -20.01
N SER A 27 -6.81 14.72 -19.88
CA SER A 27 -5.91 13.65 -19.43
C SER A 27 -4.89 13.26 -20.50
N THR A 28 -5.27 13.17 -21.78
CA THR A 28 -4.32 12.90 -22.88
C THR A 28 -3.29 14.01 -23.01
N ALA A 29 -3.72 15.27 -23.05
CA ALA A 29 -2.83 16.42 -23.20
C ALA A 29 -1.79 16.49 -22.07
N TRP A 30 -2.24 16.30 -20.83
CA TRP A 30 -1.38 16.33 -19.65
C TRP A 30 -0.39 15.16 -19.62
N LEU A 31 -0.82 13.94 -19.97
CA LEU A 31 0.05 12.76 -20.04
C LEU A 31 1.13 12.90 -21.13
N LEU A 32 0.74 13.42 -22.30
CA LEU A 32 1.67 13.71 -23.40
C LEU A 32 2.67 14.80 -23.01
N HIS A 33 2.19 15.91 -22.43
CA HIS A 33 3.05 17.01 -22.00
C HIS A 33 4.10 16.55 -20.96
N ARG A 34 3.67 15.87 -19.89
CA ARG A 34 4.60 15.31 -18.88
C ARG A 34 5.52 14.21 -19.43
N SER A 35 5.21 13.63 -20.60
CA SER A 35 6.08 12.69 -21.31
C SER A 35 7.03 13.36 -22.31
N GLY A 36 7.07 14.70 -22.36
CA GLY A 36 8.01 15.47 -23.18
C GLY A 36 7.56 15.78 -24.60
N TYR A 37 6.27 15.59 -24.93
CA TYR A 37 5.71 15.93 -26.23
C TYR A 37 5.27 17.41 -26.28
N GLN A 38 5.33 18.03 -27.47
CA GLN A 38 4.79 19.38 -27.67
C GLN A 38 3.28 19.27 -27.92
N VAL A 39 2.47 19.81 -27.02
CA VAL A 39 1.00 19.68 -27.05
C VAL A 39 0.33 21.03 -27.20
N THR A 40 -0.52 21.17 -28.21
CA THR A 40 -1.48 22.28 -28.34
C THR A 40 -2.88 21.73 -28.09
N VAL A 41 -3.65 22.39 -27.22
CA VAL A 41 -5.04 21.99 -26.92
C VAL A 41 -6.02 23.03 -27.48
N PHE A 42 -7.05 22.56 -28.19
CA PHE A 42 -8.11 23.41 -28.76
C PHE A 42 -9.44 23.16 -28.04
N GLU A 43 -10.15 24.22 -27.66
CA GLU A 43 -11.51 24.17 -27.14
C GLU A 43 -12.40 25.20 -27.86
N LYS A 44 -13.63 24.80 -28.20
CA LYS A 44 -14.58 25.66 -28.93
C LYS A 44 -15.30 26.66 -28.03
N GLU A 45 -15.42 26.34 -26.74
CA GLU A 45 -15.96 27.23 -25.71
C GLU A 45 -14.87 28.13 -25.11
N ASP A 46 -15.26 29.24 -24.49
CA ASP A 46 -14.33 30.12 -23.76
C ASP A 46 -13.76 29.47 -22.48
N THR A 47 -14.35 28.36 -22.02
CA THR A 47 -14.02 27.66 -20.78
C THR A 47 -13.74 26.18 -20.99
N CYS A 48 -12.61 25.68 -20.46
CA CYS A 48 -12.25 24.27 -20.55
C CYS A 48 -13.06 23.37 -19.60
N GLY A 49 -13.23 22.10 -19.97
CA GLY A 49 -13.78 21.03 -19.12
C GLY A 49 -14.93 20.23 -19.76
N GLY A 50 -15.66 20.82 -20.71
CA GLY A 50 -16.84 20.19 -21.32
C GLY A 50 -17.90 19.82 -20.28
N HIS A 51 -18.20 18.51 -20.14
CA HIS A 51 -19.11 18.03 -19.10
C HIS A 51 -18.54 18.14 -17.66
N THR A 52 -17.28 18.53 -17.50
CA THR A 52 -16.70 18.97 -16.20
C THR A 52 -17.15 20.39 -15.87
N LEU A 53 -18.45 20.57 -15.70
CA LEU A 53 -19.10 21.87 -15.54
C LEU A 53 -19.43 22.14 -14.07
N THR A 54 -18.70 23.07 -13.47
CA THR A 54 -19.11 23.78 -12.25
C THR A 54 -19.73 25.13 -12.63
N ASP A 55 -20.94 25.42 -12.16
CA ASP A 55 -21.70 26.66 -12.42
C ASP A 55 -21.83 27.49 -11.12
N ASP A 56 -21.82 28.83 -11.24
CA ASP A 56 -21.87 29.80 -10.13
C ASP A 56 -23.17 30.62 -10.07
N SER A 57 -24.18 30.34 -10.92
CA SER A 57 -25.40 31.16 -10.99
C SER A 57 -26.34 31.01 -9.78
N GLY A 58 -26.16 29.94 -9.00
CA GLY A 58 -26.87 29.71 -7.75
C GLY A 58 -26.23 30.42 -6.53
N PRO A 59 -26.71 30.14 -5.31
CA PRO A 59 -26.14 30.73 -4.08
C PRO A 59 -24.73 30.22 -3.71
N CYS A 60 -24.19 29.27 -4.46
CA CYS A 60 -22.85 28.69 -4.28
C CYS A 60 -22.40 27.95 -5.55
N PRO A 61 -21.08 27.72 -5.75
CA PRO A 61 -20.56 26.92 -6.86
C PRO A 61 -21.03 25.46 -6.75
N VAL A 62 -21.64 24.94 -7.82
CA VAL A 62 -22.11 23.55 -7.90
C VAL A 62 -21.70 22.89 -9.21
N ASP A 63 -21.33 21.62 -9.15
CA ASP A 63 -21.16 20.79 -10.34
C ASP A 63 -22.54 20.41 -10.91
N LEU A 64 -22.70 20.51 -12.23
CA LEU A 64 -23.94 20.18 -12.95
C LEU A 64 -23.79 18.96 -13.88
N GLY A 65 -22.61 18.77 -14.47
CA GLY A 65 -22.29 17.61 -15.32
C GLY A 65 -21.66 16.47 -14.51
N PHE A 66 -20.32 16.38 -14.52
CA PHE A 66 -19.58 15.47 -13.65
C PHE A 66 -19.66 15.93 -12.18
N GLN A 67 -20.57 15.31 -11.42
CA GLN A 67 -20.81 15.65 -10.01
C GLN A 67 -20.08 14.72 -9.02
N VAL A 68 -19.90 13.44 -9.37
CA VAL A 68 -19.50 12.38 -8.42
C VAL A 68 -18.68 11.26 -9.04
N PHE A 69 -17.85 10.63 -8.21
CA PHE A 69 -17.14 9.39 -8.51
C PHE A 69 -17.11 8.47 -7.28
N ASN A 70 -16.45 7.31 -7.37
CA ASN A 70 -16.11 6.49 -6.20
C ASN A 70 -14.78 5.75 -6.44
N LEU A 71 -14.14 5.29 -5.37
CA LEU A 71 -12.78 4.76 -5.47
C LEU A 71 -12.71 3.44 -6.25
N THR A 72 -13.73 2.59 -6.18
CA THR A 72 -13.80 1.28 -6.85
C THR A 72 -13.89 1.41 -8.37
N ASN A 73 -14.83 2.22 -8.86
CA ASN A 73 -15.23 2.20 -10.26
C ASN A 73 -14.44 3.20 -11.13
N TYR A 74 -13.71 4.14 -10.52
CA TYR A 74 -13.01 5.24 -11.19
C TYR A 74 -11.47 5.18 -10.98
N PRO A 75 -10.81 4.04 -11.20
CA PRO A 75 -9.42 3.84 -10.76
C PRO A 75 -8.37 4.65 -11.55
N ASN A 76 -8.66 5.10 -12.78
CA ASN A 76 -7.78 6.06 -13.47
C ASN A 76 -8.02 7.48 -12.95
N LEU A 77 -9.28 7.89 -12.75
CA LEU A 77 -9.60 9.22 -12.23
C LEU A 77 -9.01 9.43 -10.81
N VAL A 78 -9.05 8.40 -9.96
CA VAL A 78 -8.40 8.40 -8.64
C VAL A 78 -6.88 8.54 -8.74
N GLY A 79 -6.24 7.84 -9.69
CA GLY A 79 -4.81 7.97 -9.94
C GLY A 79 -4.41 9.36 -10.43
N PHE A 80 -5.20 9.94 -11.33
CA PHE A 80 -5.03 11.29 -11.86
C PHE A 80 -5.24 12.37 -10.80
N PHE A 81 -6.30 12.27 -9.99
CA PHE A 81 -6.55 13.18 -8.87
C PHE A 81 -5.45 13.09 -7.80
N ARG A 82 -4.91 11.89 -7.52
CA ARG A 82 -3.76 11.74 -6.62
C ARG A 82 -2.53 12.49 -7.12
N GLU A 83 -2.19 12.32 -8.39
CA GLU A 83 -0.99 12.93 -8.99
C GLU A 83 -1.13 14.46 -9.16
N LEU A 84 -2.33 14.95 -9.48
CA LEU A 84 -2.68 16.37 -9.41
C LEU A 84 -2.86 16.90 -7.97
N LYS A 85 -2.72 16.04 -6.94
CA LYS A 85 -2.94 16.35 -5.50
C LYS A 85 -4.31 17.04 -5.25
N VAL A 86 -5.36 16.52 -5.89
CA VAL A 86 -6.75 17.02 -5.83
C VAL A 86 -7.50 16.31 -4.70
N PRO A 87 -7.93 17.03 -3.65
CA PRO A 87 -8.71 16.45 -2.57
C PRO A 87 -10.15 16.13 -3.01
N SER A 88 -10.79 15.22 -2.28
CA SER A 88 -12.17 14.82 -2.47
C SER A 88 -12.81 14.40 -1.16
N GLU A 89 -14.11 14.66 -1.01
CA GLU A 89 -14.89 14.35 0.19
C GLU A 89 -15.81 13.15 -0.06
N ALA A 90 -16.16 12.42 1.00
CA ALA A 90 -17.22 11.42 0.94
C ALA A 90 -18.60 12.07 0.69
N SER A 91 -19.48 11.32 0.01
CA SER A 91 -20.79 11.76 -0.48
C SER A 91 -21.84 10.66 -0.31
N ASP A 92 -23.11 11.05 -0.15
CA ASP A 92 -24.25 10.17 -0.37
C ASP A 92 -24.49 9.94 -1.89
N MET A 93 -25.20 8.87 -2.23
CA MET A 93 -25.69 8.56 -3.58
C MET A 93 -27.03 7.81 -3.53
N SER A 94 -27.84 8.11 -2.51
CA SER A 94 -29.16 7.53 -2.34
C SER A 94 -30.09 7.89 -3.50
N PHE A 95 -30.91 6.91 -3.88
CA PHE A 95 -31.90 7.01 -4.95
C PHE A 95 -33.30 7.06 -4.33
N ALA A 96 -34.18 7.90 -4.89
CA ALA A 96 -35.61 7.84 -4.60
C ALA A 96 -36.44 7.81 -5.88
N LEU A 97 -37.66 7.30 -5.75
CA LEU A 97 -38.66 7.28 -6.81
C LEU A 97 -39.97 7.89 -6.31
N SER A 98 -40.56 8.79 -7.09
CA SER A 98 -41.95 9.22 -6.93
C SER A 98 -42.72 9.04 -8.24
N VAL A 99 -43.83 8.30 -8.19
CA VAL A 99 -44.68 7.98 -9.35
C VAL A 99 -46.14 8.26 -9.06
N ASP A 100 -46.91 8.51 -10.12
CA ASP A 100 -48.36 8.74 -10.05
C ASP A 100 -48.69 9.89 -9.08
N ASN A 101 -47.89 10.97 -9.14
CA ASN A 101 -48.01 12.18 -8.32
C ASN A 101 -47.99 11.89 -6.80
N GLY A 102 -47.04 11.07 -6.36
CA GLY A 102 -46.93 10.56 -4.98
C GLY A 102 -47.79 9.32 -4.68
N GLY A 103 -48.46 8.76 -5.68
CA GLY A 103 -49.22 7.51 -5.58
C GLY A 103 -48.38 6.33 -5.08
N LEU A 104 -47.09 6.27 -5.47
CA LEU A 104 -46.07 5.40 -4.88
C LEU A 104 -44.75 6.17 -4.71
N GLU A 105 -44.21 6.15 -3.49
CA GLU A 105 -42.88 6.67 -3.18
C GLU A 105 -42.07 5.68 -2.32
N TRP A 106 -40.77 5.61 -2.57
CA TRP A 106 -39.78 4.88 -1.76
C TRP A 106 -38.35 5.42 -2.03
N GLY A 107 -37.45 5.31 -1.04
CA GLY A 107 -36.05 5.73 -1.14
C GLY A 107 -35.05 4.70 -0.62
N SER A 108 -33.84 4.67 -1.16
CA SER A 108 -32.82 3.62 -0.97
C SER A 108 -31.75 3.93 0.09
N HIS A 109 -31.91 5.02 0.85
CA HIS A 109 -30.95 5.51 1.85
C HIS A 109 -30.90 4.62 3.11
N ASN A 110 -32.05 4.19 3.67
CA ASN A 110 -32.10 3.23 4.77
C ASN A 110 -33.44 2.45 4.83
N PRO A 111 -33.62 1.41 5.67
CA PRO A 111 -34.86 0.63 5.71
C PRO A 111 -36.14 1.42 6.05
N ARG A 112 -36.02 2.60 6.70
CA ARG A 112 -37.18 3.48 6.95
C ARG A 112 -37.58 4.25 5.70
N THR A 113 -36.65 4.62 4.81
CA THR A 113 -36.99 5.30 3.53
C THR A 113 -37.58 4.34 2.50
N VAL A 114 -37.32 3.03 2.61
CA VAL A 114 -37.97 1.99 1.78
C VAL A 114 -39.47 1.89 2.09
N PHE A 115 -39.85 2.12 3.35
CA PHE A 115 -41.24 2.05 3.85
C PHE A 115 -41.75 3.39 4.39
N SER A 116 -41.26 4.50 3.84
CA SER A 116 -41.68 5.87 4.16
C SER A 116 -43.20 6.02 4.07
N GLN A 117 -43.75 5.70 2.90
CA GLN A 117 -45.18 5.46 2.72
C GLN A 117 -45.57 4.12 3.36
N ARG A 118 -45.95 4.14 4.65
CA ARG A 118 -46.27 2.94 5.45
C ARG A 118 -47.24 1.94 4.80
N LYS A 119 -48.14 2.41 3.92
CA LYS A 119 -49.04 1.57 3.09
C LYS A 119 -48.32 0.50 2.26
N ASN A 120 -47.03 0.72 1.95
CA ASN A 120 -46.18 -0.22 1.21
C ASN A 120 -45.93 -1.52 2.01
N LEU A 121 -45.92 -1.47 3.35
CA LEU A 121 -45.79 -2.65 4.22
C LEU A 121 -46.93 -3.66 4.04
N THR A 122 -48.11 -3.19 3.65
CA THR A 122 -49.30 -4.02 3.41
C THR A 122 -49.54 -4.31 1.91
N SER A 123 -48.66 -3.89 1.01
CA SER A 123 -48.85 -4.03 -0.44
C SER A 123 -48.19 -5.32 -0.97
N PRO A 124 -48.96 -6.33 -1.45
CA PRO A 124 -48.39 -7.55 -2.01
C PRO A 124 -47.56 -7.29 -3.27
N ALA A 125 -47.93 -6.27 -4.06
CA ALA A 125 -47.21 -5.85 -5.25
C ALA A 125 -45.85 -5.21 -4.91
N PHE A 126 -45.75 -4.49 -3.78
CA PHE A 126 -44.49 -3.92 -3.31
C PHE A 126 -43.55 -5.01 -2.78
N TRP A 127 -44.06 -5.93 -1.93
CA TRP A 127 -43.27 -7.09 -1.48
C TRP A 127 -42.83 -7.98 -2.65
N ARG A 128 -43.67 -8.17 -3.67
CA ARG A 128 -43.27 -8.91 -4.86
C ARG A 128 -42.16 -8.20 -5.64
N MET A 129 -42.16 -6.87 -5.71
CA MET A 129 -41.05 -6.10 -6.25
C MET A 129 -39.76 -6.34 -5.47
N ILE A 130 -39.78 -6.30 -4.13
CA ILE A 130 -38.58 -6.59 -3.31
C ILE A 130 -38.02 -7.99 -3.59
N VAL A 131 -38.89 -9.01 -3.67
CA VAL A 131 -38.47 -10.38 -4.02
C VAL A 131 -37.88 -10.45 -5.44
N ASP A 132 -38.46 -9.73 -6.40
CA ASP A 132 -37.93 -9.68 -7.77
C ASP A 132 -36.61 -8.88 -7.88
N ILE A 133 -36.35 -7.88 -7.02
CA ILE A 133 -35.03 -7.23 -6.89
C ILE A 133 -33.98 -8.23 -6.40
N ILE A 134 -34.24 -8.92 -5.28
CA ILE A 134 -33.31 -9.92 -4.71
C ILE A 134 -33.05 -11.05 -5.73
N ARG A 135 -34.09 -11.48 -6.45
CA ARG A 135 -33.99 -12.47 -7.52
C ARG A 135 -33.17 -11.96 -8.70
N PHE A 136 -33.37 -10.72 -9.14
CA PHE A 136 -32.58 -10.10 -10.21
C PHE A 136 -31.11 -10.00 -9.80
N ASN A 137 -30.81 -9.48 -8.62
CA ASN A 137 -29.43 -9.29 -8.14
C ASN A 137 -28.66 -10.62 -8.06
N ASN A 138 -29.33 -11.72 -7.69
CA ASN A 138 -28.75 -13.07 -7.65
C ASN A 138 -28.69 -13.82 -9.01
N MET A 139 -29.37 -13.32 -10.05
CA MET A 139 -29.47 -13.99 -11.36
C MET A 139 -28.84 -13.20 -12.50
N ALA A 140 -28.76 -11.87 -12.39
CA ALA A 140 -28.16 -10.99 -13.37
C ALA A 140 -26.67 -11.31 -13.61
N PRO A 141 -25.78 -11.44 -12.60
CA PRO A 141 -24.35 -11.72 -12.83
C PRO A 141 -24.07 -12.96 -13.69
N LYS A 142 -25.00 -13.94 -13.68
CA LYS A 142 -24.92 -15.20 -14.44
C LYS A 142 -24.99 -15.00 -15.96
N VAL A 143 -25.43 -13.82 -16.40
CA VAL A 143 -25.37 -13.37 -17.81
C VAL A 143 -23.92 -13.21 -18.30
N LEU A 144 -22.98 -12.94 -17.40
CA LEU A 144 -21.55 -12.71 -17.69
C LEU A 144 -20.68 -13.98 -17.54
N GLU A 145 -21.22 -15.08 -17.00
CA GLU A 145 -20.51 -16.36 -16.87
C GLU A 145 -19.99 -16.83 -18.24
N ARG A 146 -18.69 -17.17 -18.35
CA ARG A 146 -18.05 -17.60 -19.62
C ARG A 146 -18.80 -18.75 -20.30
N SER A 147 -19.38 -19.67 -19.53
CA SER A 147 -20.18 -20.81 -19.99
C SER A 147 -21.55 -20.44 -20.56
N ARG A 148 -22.12 -19.29 -20.16
CA ARG A 148 -23.47 -18.84 -20.57
C ARG A 148 -23.45 -17.66 -21.53
N ARG A 149 -22.37 -16.87 -21.54
CA ARG A 149 -22.24 -15.57 -22.23
C ARG A 149 -22.85 -15.57 -23.64
N LYS A 150 -22.46 -16.51 -24.50
CA LYS A 150 -22.99 -16.65 -25.88
C LYS A 150 -24.52 -16.69 -25.98
N GLY A 151 -25.21 -17.25 -24.99
CA GLY A 151 -26.68 -17.29 -24.94
C GLY A 151 -27.35 -15.94 -24.69
N TYR A 152 -26.58 -14.88 -24.38
CA TYR A 152 -27.06 -13.54 -24.04
C TYR A 152 -26.48 -12.42 -24.93
N GLU A 153 -25.55 -12.71 -25.84
CA GLU A 153 -24.84 -11.69 -26.63
C GLU A 153 -25.78 -10.86 -27.52
N SER A 154 -26.82 -11.49 -28.08
CA SER A 154 -27.88 -10.84 -28.87
C SER A 154 -29.19 -10.58 -28.09
N MET A 155 -29.21 -10.76 -26.77
CA MET A 155 -30.44 -10.66 -25.98
C MET A 155 -30.69 -9.23 -25.48
N SER A 156 -31.88 -8.69 -25.77
CA SER A 156 -32.34 -7.42 -25.21
C SER A 156 -32.74 -7.56 -23.74
N THR A 157 -32.73 -6.43 -23.03
CA THR A 157 -33.18 -6.34 -21.63
C THR A 157 -34.64 -6.76 -21.49
N GLY A 158 -35.54 -6.36 -22.41
CA GLY A 158 -36.94 -6.79 -22.42
C GLY A 158 -37.09 -8.31 -22.51
N THR A 159 -36.44 -8.94 -23.49
CA THR A 159 -36.51 -10.41 -23.68
C THR A 159 -35.91 -11.19 -22.50
N TYR A 160 -34.90 -10.65 -21.80
CA TYR A 160 -34.41 -11.24 -20.56
C TYR A 160 -35.47 -11.20 -19.44
N LEU A 161 -36.16 -10.06 -19.28
CA LEU A 161 -37.18 -9.87 -18.24
C LEU A 161 -38.42 -10.75 -18.47
N GLU A 162 -38.84 -10.88 -19.73
CA GLU A 162 -39.92 -11.78 -20.17
C GLU A 162 -39.58 -13.24 -19.88
N LYS A 163 -38.41 -13.71 -20.34
CA LYS A 163 -37.94 -15.09 -20.10
C LYS A 163 -37.76 -15.39 -18.62
N GLY A 164 -37.28 -14.42 -17.85
CA GLY A 164 -37.17 -14.50 -16.39
C GLY A 164 -38.50 -14.41 -15.63
N LYS A 165 -39.61 -14.05 -16.29
CA LYS A 165 -40.93 -13.82 -15.68
C LYS A 165 -40.86 -12.87 -14.48
N TYR A 166 -40.28 -11.68 -14.68
CA TYR A 166 -40.21 -10.64 -13.65
C TYR A 166 -41.53 -9.85 -13.56
N GLY A 167 -41.94 -9.46 -12.35
CA GLY A 167 -43.21 -8.76 -12.13
C GLY A 167 -43.24 -7.33 -12.68
N ARG A 168 -44.39 -6.89 -13.21
CA ARG A 168 -44.60 -5.55 -13.80
C ARG A 168 -44.11 -4.43 -12.88
N THR A 169 -44.41 -4.49 -11.58
CA THR A 169 -44.00 -3.49 -10.58
C THR A 169 -42.47 -3.35 -10.47
N PHE A 170 -41.73 -4.46 -10.51
CA PHE A 170 -40.25 -4.41 -10.52
C PHE A 170 -39.72 -3.77 -11.80
N ILE A 171 -40.32 -4.08 -12.94
CA ILE A 171 -39.93 -3.51 -14.22
C ILE A 171 -40.21 -1.99 -14.23
N THR A 172 -41.45 -1.57 -13.94
CA THR A 172 -41.90 -0.17 -14.13
C THR A 172 -41.63 0.76 -12.94
N LYS A 173 -41.46 0.24 -11.71
CA LYS A 173 -41.27 1.05 -10.48
C LYS A 173 -39.95 0.74 -9.74
N TYR A 174 -38.99 0.05 -10.39
CA TYR A 174 -37.60 -0.09 -9.93
C TYR A 174 -36.60 -0.06 -11.08
N LEU A 175 -36.63 -1.07 -11.97
CA LEU A 175 -35.56 -1.32 -12.94
C LEU A 175 -35.50 -0.26 -14.05
N LEU A 176 -36.61 -0.03 -14.76
CA LEU A 176 -36.66 0.95 -15.84
C LEU A 176 -36.43 2.39 -15.34
N PRO A 177 -37.04 2.87 -14.23
CA PRO A 177 -36.75 4.20 -13.69
C PRO A 177 -35.26 4.41 -13.39
N MET A 178 -34.61 3.43 -12.74
CA MET A 178 -33.19 3.52 -12.37
C MET A 178 -32.29 3.54 -13.61
N CYS A 179 -32.48 2.62 -14.56
CA CYS A 179 -31.71 2.60 -15.81
C CYS A 179 -31.96 3.83 -16.69
N ALA A 180 -33.22 4.27 -16.81
CA ALA A 180 -33.58 5.47 -17.57
C ALA A 180 -32.84 6.69 -17.01
N ALA A 181 -32.76 6.81 -15.68
CA ALA A 181 -32.08 7.92 -15.01
C ALA A 181 -30.55 7.86 -15.17
N ILE A 182 -29.95 6.67 -15.13
CA ILE A 182 -28.50 6.45 -15.34
C ILE A 182 -28.04 6.88 -16.74
N TRP A 183 -28.85 6.65 -17.77
CA TRP A 183 -28.49 6.95 -19.17
C TRP A 183 -29.27 8.14 -19.78
N SER A 184 -30.14 8.80 -19.02
CA SER A 184 -31.01 9.90 -19.46
C SER A 184 -31.78 9.61 -20.77
N VAL A 185 -32.41 8.43 -20.84
CA VAL A 185 -33.23 7.96 -21.98
C VAL A 185 -34.66 7.62 -21.56
N PRO A 186 -35.65 7.58 -22.49
CA PRO A 186 -36.97 7.03 -22.19
C PRO A 186 -36.94 5.57 -21.72
N SER A 187 -37.84 5.20 -20.83
CA SER A 187 -37.93 3.85 -20.25
C SER A 187 -38.09 2.75 -21.33
N LYS A 188 -38.79 3.06 -22.43
CA LYS A 188 -38.96 2.19 -23.61
C LYS A 188 -37.63 1.85 -24.30
N THR A 189 -36.67 2.78 -24.30
CA THR A 189 -35.34 2.59 -24.90
C THR A 189 -34.49 1.60 -24.11
N VAL A 190 -34.56 1.64 -22.76
CA VAL A 190 -33.84 0.70 -21.88
C VAL A 190 -34.17 -0.76 -22.18
N LEU A 191 -35.43 -1.06 -22.54
CA LEU A 191 -35.84 -2.43 -22.89
C LEU A 191 -35.10 -2.98 -24.12
N SER A 192 -34.64 -2.13 -25.04
CA SER A 192 -33.83 -2.51 -26.20
C SER A 192 -32.34 -2.69 -25.92
N PHE A 193 -31.83 -2.23 -24.76
CA PHE A 193 -30.40 -2.32 -24.45
C PHE A 193 -29.93 -3.78 -24.36
N PRO A 194 -28.69 -4.12 -24.80
CA PRO A 194 -28.13 -5.45 -24.63
C PRO A 194 -28.05 -5.82 -23.15
N ILE A 195 -28.61 -6.97 -22.75
CA ILE A 195 -28.66 -7.33 -21.32
C ILE A 195 -27.25 -7.46 -20.72
N GLN A 196 -26.26 -7.91 -21.51
CA GLN A 196 -24.86 -7.95 -21.08
C GLN A 196 -24.30 -6.57 -20.74
N MET A 197 -24.68 -5.53 -21.47
CA MET A 197 -24.21 -4.15 -21.19
C MET A 197 -24.79 -3.66 -19.85
N LEU A 198 -26.10 -3.79 -19.66
CA LEU A 198 -26.78 -3.40 -18.43
C LEU A 198 -26.21 -4.16 -17.22
N VAL A 199 -26.11 -5.49 -17.31
CA VAL A 199 -25.56 -6.30 -16.22
C VAL A 199 -24.09 -5.99 -15.96
N GLN A 200 -23.25 -5.85 -16.98
CA GLN A 200 -21.84 -5.49 -16.78
C GLN A 200 -21.71 -4.11 -16.11
N PHE A 201 -22.53 -3.14 -16.49
CA PHE A 201 -22.58 -1.84 -15.81
C PHE A 201 -22.98 -1.98 -14.34
N TRP A 202 -24.08 -2.68 -14.04
CA TRP A 202 -24.60 -2.87 -12.68
C TRP A 202 -23.65 -3.69 -11.77
N VAL A 203 -22.93 -4.66 -12.33
CA VAL A 203 -21.85 -5.40 -11.64
C VAL A 203 -20.67 -4.46 -11.36
N ASN A 204 -20.17 -3.76 -12.39
CA ASN A 204 -19.06 -2.82 -12.25
C ASN A 204 -19.37 -1.66 -11.27
N HIS A 205 -20.65 -1.31 -11.11
CA HIS A 205 -21.12 -0.24 -10.23
C HIS A 205 -21.65 -0.71 -8.87
N HIS A 206 -21.57 -2.02 -8.57
CA HIS A 206 -22.07 -2.61 -7.33
C HIS A 206 -23.55 -2.31 -7.03
N LEU A 207 -24.36 -1.98 -8.05
CA LEU A 207 -25.80 -1.69 -7.90
C LEU A 207 -26.62 -2.93 -7.49
N LEU A 208 -26.07 -4.12 -7.77
CA LEU A 208 -26.64 -5.40 -7.33
C LEU A 208 -26.37 -5.68 -5.83
N SER A 209 -25.44 -4.96 -5.19
CA SER A 209 -25.11 -5.13 -3.77
C SER A 209 -26.06 -4.35 -2.87
N VAL A 210 -26.77 -5.08 -1.99
CA VAL A 210 -27.70 -4.47 -1.02
C VAL A 210 -26.97 -3.96 0.23
N LEU A 211 -25.99 -4.73 0.74
CA LEU A 211 -25.33 -4.47 2.03
C LEU A 211 -23.94 -3.82 1.92
N GLN A 212 -23.20 -4.04 0.83
CA GLN A 212 -21.83 -3.56 0.64
C GLN A 212 -21.75 -2.74 -0.65
N ARG A 213 -21.83 -1.42 -0.50
CA ARG A 213 -21.77 -0.43 -1.60
C ARG A 213 -20.48 0.38 -1.50
N PRO A 214 -19.91 0.86 -2.63
CA PRO A 214 -18.76 1.76 -2.61
C PRO A 214 -19.13 3.11 -1.99
N VAL A 215 -18.17 3.72 -1.29
CA VAL A 215 -18.29 5.11 -0.79
C VAL A 215 -18.16 6.06 -1.99
N TRP A 216 -19.21 6.84 -2.24
CA TRP A 216 -19.20 7.88 -3.28
C TRP A 216 -18.48 9.13 -2.79
N ARG A 217 -17.99 9.93 -3.73
CA ARG A 217 -17.18 11.12 -3.47
C ARG A 217 -17.50 12.26 -4.43
N VAL A 218 -17.30 13.48 -3.94
CA VAL A 218 -17.29 14.73 -4.71
C VAL A 218 -15.89 15.35 -4.72
N VAL A 219 -15.59 16.18 -5.71
CA VAL A 219 -14.32 16.90 -5.77
C VAL A 219 -14.35 18.10 -4.82
N SER A 220 -13.35 18.22 -3.95
CA SER A 220 -13.23 19.35 -3.03
C SER A 220 -12.90 20.62 -3.83
N GLY A 221 -13.63 21.71 -3.59
CA GLY A 221 -13.57 22.90 -4.45
C GLY A 221 -14.24 22.72 -5.82
N ARG A 222 -15.08 21.70 -5.98
CA ARG A 222 -15.82 21.33 -7.21
C ARG A 222 -14.92 20.86 -8.36
N SER A 223 -15.53 20.32 -9.41
CA SER A 223 -14.81 19.68 -10.52
C SER A 223 -13.86 20.63 -11.29
N ARG A 224 -14.16 21.94 -11.33
CA ARG A 224 -13.24 22.97 -11.86
C ARG A 224 -11.84 22.96 -11.23
N SER A 225 -11.70 22.49 -9.99
CA SER A 225 -10.42 22.52 -9.26
C SER A 225 -9.34 21.66 -9.91
N TYR A 226 -9.69 20.48 -10.45
CA TYR A 226 -8.71 19.65 -11.16
C TYR A 226 -8.43 20.18 -12.58
N VAL A 227 -9.44 20.76 -13.24
CA VAL A 227 -9.27 21.41 -14.56
C VAL A 227 -8.26 22.54 -14.46
N ALA A 228 -8.41 23.43 -13.48
CA ALA A 228 -7.46 24.52 -13.23
C ALA A 228 -6.03 24.04 -13.00
N LYS A 229 -5.83 22.92 -12.29
CA LYS A 229 -4.49 22.32 -12.09
C LYS A 229 -3.90 21.72 -13.36
N VAL A 230 -4.71 21.07 -14.20
CA VAL A 230 -4.25 20.57 -15.50
C VAL A 230 -3.83 21.72 -16.40
N LEU A 231 -4.65 22.78 -16.48
CA LEU A 231 -4.35 23.97 -17.28
C LEU A 231 -3.09 24.69 -16.81
N ALA A 232 -2.81 24.72 -15.50
CA ALA A 232 -1.60 25.31 -14.94
C ALA A 232 -0.30 24.57 -15.32
N GLU A 233 -0.38 23.34 -15.85
CA GLU A 233 0.76 22.58 -16.38
C GLU A 233 0.80 22.54 -17.93
N LEU A 234 -0.24 23.01 -18.64
CA LEU A 234 -0.29 22.92 -20.11
C LEU A 234 0.23 24.21 -20.78
N PRO A 235 1.20 24.13 -21.72
CA PRO A 235 1.88 25.31 -22.25
C PRO A 235 1.13 26.06 -23.37
N ASP A 236 0.19 25.40 -24.07
CA ASP A 236 -0.56 25.96 -25.19
C ASP A 236 -2.00 25.43 -25.18
N VAL A 237 -2.93 26.25 -24.69
CA VAL A 237 -4.37 25.96 -24.62
C VAL A 237 -5.14 27.13 -25.22
N ARG A 238 -6.01 26.82 -26.19
CA ARG A 238 -6.71 27.79 -27.03
C ARG A 238 -8.21 27.61 -26.89
N THR A 239 -8.81 28.38 -26.00
CA THR A 239 -10.27 28.49 -25.82
C THR A 239 -10.88 29.41 -26.88
N GLY A 240 -12.20 29.31 -27.05
CA GLY A 240 -12.94 30.04 -28.09
C GLY A 240 -12.52 29.69 -29.53
N MET A 241 -11.76 28.60 -29.71
CA MET A 241 -11.12 28.22 -30.98
C MET A 241 -11.63 26.87 -31.48
N ALA A 242 -12.79 26.90 -32.14
CA ALA A 242 -13.47 25.73 -32.68
C ALA A 242 -12.71 25.13 -33.88
N VAL A 243 -12.19 23.91 -33.74
CA VAL A 243 -11.70 23.13 -34.89
C VAL A 243 -12.87 22.77 -35.81
N VAL A 244 -12.75 23.13 -37.09
CA VAL A 244 -13.79 22.92 -38.11
C VAL A 244 -13.41 21.86 -39.14
N ALA A 245 -12.12 21.60 -39.36
CA ALA A 245 -11.65 20.53 -40.25
C ALA A 245 -10.31 19.94 -39.79
N VAL A 246 -10.14 18.64 -39.97
CA VAL A 246 -8.86 17.91 -39.86
C VAL A 246 -8.60 17.16 -41.16
N SER A 247 -7.49 17.47 -41.83
CA SER A 247 -7.10 16.86 -43.11
C SER A 247 -5.71 16.21 -43.01
N ARG A 248 -5.50 15.15 -43.81
CA ARG A 248 -4.29 14.33 -43.80
C ARG A 248 -3.45 14.72 -45.02
N VAL A 249 -2.30 15.37 -44.81
CA VAL A 249 -1.54 16.06 -45.88
C VAL A 249 -0.08 15.61 -45.86
N GLN A 250 0.28 14.77 -46.84
CA GLN A 250 1.63 14.19 -47.01
C GLN A 250 2.12 13.48 -45.73
N SER A 251 3.08 14.07 -45.01
CA SER A 251 3.67 13.54 -43.77
C SER A 251 3.20 14.25 -42.50
N ALA A 252 2.15 15.06 -42.58
CA ALA A 252 1.59 15.83 -41.47
C ALA A 252 0.06 15.83 -41.49
N ILE A 253 -0.54 16.36 -40.43
CA ILE A 253 -1.98 16.55 -40.28
C ILE A 253 -2.24 18.04 -40.13
N GLU A 254 -3.15 18.57 -40.94
CA GLU A 254 -3.58 19.97 -40.87
C GLU A 254 -4.86 20.08 -40.05
N VAL A 255 -4.83 20.93 -39.03
CA VAL A 255 -5.95 21.26 -38.15
C VAL A 255 -6.38 22.68 -38.48
N SER A 256 -7.57 22.83 -39.09
CA SER A 256 -8.15 24.13 -39.40
C SER A 256 -9.22 24.49 -38.37
N ALA A 257 -9.07 25.64 -37.73
CA ALA A 257 -9.93 26.14 -36.66
C ALA A 257 -10.42 27.57 -36.95
N ARG A 258 -11.47 27.97 -36.22
CA ARG A 258 -11.98 29.35 -36.19
C ARG A 258 -12.04 29.85 -34.77
N ASP A 259 -11.70 31.12 -34.56
CA ASP A 259 -11.95 31.81 -33.30
C ASP A 259 -13.44 32.23 -33.16
N SER A 260 -13.78 32.87 -32.05
CA SER A 260 -15.12 33.38 -31.75
C SER A 260 -15.56 34.58 -32.60
N GLU A 261 -14.62 35.27 -33.27
CA GLU A 261 -14.90 36.27 -34.30
C GLU A 261 -15.14 35.64 -35.70
N GLY A 262 -14.77 34.36 -35.87
CA GLY A 262 -14.92 33.57 -37.08
C GLY A 262 -13.67 33.53 -37.98
N ASN A 263 -12.57 34.17 -37.58
CA ASN A 263 -11.31 34.19 -38.33
C ASN A 263 -10.75 32.77 -38.44
N ALA A 264 -10.38 32.34 -39.65
CA ALA A 264 -9.85 31.00 -39.88
C ALA A 264 -8.32 30.96 -39.69
N SER A 265 -7.82 29.91 -39.04
CA SER A 265 -6.40 29.61 -38.90
C SER A 265 -6.14 28.12 -39.11
N THR A 266 -5.03 27.77 -39.76
CA THR A 266 -4.63 26.39 -40.04
C THR A 266 -3.27 26.11 -39.41
N PHE A 267 -3.15 24.96 -38.76
CA PHE A 267 -1.98 24.53 -38.00
C PHE A 267 -1.55 23.13 -38.44
N SER A 268 -0.24 22.90 -38.53
CA SER A 268 0.35 21.59 -38.87
C SER A 268 0.81 20.87 -37.60
N PHE A 269 0.45 19.59 -37.48
CA PHE A 269 0.86 18.68 -36.40
C PHE A 269 1.31 17.34 -36.97
N ASP A 270 2.03 16.56 -36.17
CA ASP A 270 2.49 15.22 -36.55
C ASP A 270 1.43 14.17 -36.20
N GLU A 271 0.69 14.38 -35.10
CA GLU A 271 -0.42 13.53 -34.63
C GLU A 271 -1.57 14.40 -34.09
N VAL A 272 -2.82 13.89 -34.16
CA VAL A 272 -4.03 14.62 -33.72
C VAL A 272 -4.95 13.70 -32.92
N VAL A 273 -5.36 14.15 -31.73
CA VAL A 273 -6.32 13.46 -30.87
C VAL A 273 -7.66 14.19 -30.89
N LEU A 274 -8.67 13.55 -31.47
CA LEU A 274 -10.07 14.00 -31.42
C LEU A 274 -10.71 13.50 -30.11
N ALA A 275 -10.71 14.36 -29.09
CA ALA A 275 -11.29 14.10 -27.76
C ALA A 275 -12.75 14.59 -27.62
N THR A 276 -13.41 14.82 -28.76
CA THR A 276 -14.79 15.29 -28.93
C THR A 276 -15.82 14.14 -28.92
N HIS A 277 -17.12 14.46 -29.02
CA HIS A 277 -18.14 13.45 -29.30
C HIS A 277 -17.87 12.81 -30.68
N SER A 278 -18.19 11.53 -30.86
CA SER A 278 -17.89 10.79 -32.09
C SER A 278 -18.56 11.40 -33.34
N ASP A 279 -19.73 12.00 -33.21
CA ASP A 279 -20.43 12.72 -34.29
C ASP A 279 -19.73 14.05 -34.65
N GLN A 280 -19.18 14.75 -33.66
CA GLN A 280 -18.34 15.94 -33.83
C GLN A 280 -17.02 15.56 -34.52
N SER A 281 -16.34 14.51 -34.04
CA SER A 281 -15.11 13.97 -34.65
C SER A 281 -15.34 13.59 -36.12
N LEU A 282 -16.47 12.97 -36.43
CA LEU A 282 -16.85 12.61 -37.79
C LEU A 282 -17.15 13.84 -38.67
N ARG A 283 -17.80 14.88 -38.13
CA ARG A 283 -17.98 16.16 -38.84
C ARG A 283 -16.66 16.87 -39.11
N ILE A 284 -15.74 16.90 -38.15
CA ILE A 284 -14.41 17.52 -38.27
C ILE A 284 -13.54 16.79 -39.30
N LEU A 285 -13.64 15.47 -39.43
CA LEU A 285 -12.96 14.72 -40.49
C LEU A 285 -13.61 14.87 -41.87
N GLY A 286 -14.88 15.28 -41.96
CA GLY A 286 -15.56 15.64 -43.20
C GLY A 286 -15.46 14.59 -44.31
N GLU A 287 -14.81 14.93 -45.43
CA GLU A 287 -14.51 14.02 -46.54
C GLU A 287 -13.28 13.13 -46.29
N HIS A 288 -12.35 13.55 -45.43
CA HIS A 288 -11.12 12.82 -45.08
C HIS A 288 -11.32 11.63 -44.12
N ALA A 289 -12.53 11.43 -43.58
CA ALA A 289 -12.87 10.22 -42.84
C ALA A 289 -12.90 8.99 -43.76
N THR A 290 -12.13 7.97 -43.38
CA THR A 290 -12.11 6.66 -44.06
C THR A 290 -13.46 5.92 -43.86
N PRO A 291 -13.78 4.91 -44.71
CA PRO A 291 -15.02 4.14 -44.54
C PRO A 291 -15.17 3.49 -43.15
N GLU A 292 -14.06 3.01 -42.58
CA GLU A 292 -14.03 2.40 -41.24
C GLU A 292 -14.31 3.42 -40.13
N GLU A 293 -13.75 4.63 -40.23
CA GLU A 293 -14.02 5.73 -39.29
C GLU A 293 -15.48 6.19 -39.39
N ARG A 294 -16.04 6.30 -40.59
CA ARG A 294 -17.46 6.64 -40.81
C ARG A 294 -18.38 5.63 -40.13
N GLU A 295 -18.09 4.34 -40.27
CA GLU A 295 -18.89 3.26 -39.69
C GLU A 295 -18.79 3.21 -38.15
N VAL A 296 -17.58 3.36 -37.59
CA VAL A 296 -17.37 3.32 -36.13
C VAL A 296 -17.91 4.58 -35.44
N LEU A 297 -17.59 5.78 -35.96
CA LEU A 297 -17.97 7.05 -35.32
C LEU A 297 -19.47 7.37 -35.51
N GLY A 298 -20.04 6.98 -36.66
CA GLY A 298 -21.46 7.20 -36.98
C GLY A 298 -22.44 6.26 -36.26
N ALA A 299 -21.94 5.16 -35.68
CA ALA A 299 -22.77 4.15 -34.99
C ALA A 299 -23.16 4.49 -33.54
N ILE A 300 -22.78 5.68 -33.04
CA ILE A 300 -23.08 6.15 -31.68
C ILE A 300 -24.00 7.38 -31.75
N PRO A 301 -25.33 7.21 -31.63
CA PRO A 301 -26.27 8.32 -31.59
C PRO A 301 -26.24 9.04 -30.24
N TYR A 302 -26.60 10.33 -30.23
CA TYR A 302 -26.66 11.18 -29.04
C TYR A 302 -28.09 11.70 -28.80
N SER A 303 -28.46 11.90 -27.54
CA SER A 303 -29.70 12.55 -27.11
C SER A 303 -29.38 13.77 -26.27
N GLU A 304 -29.77 14.95 -26.74
CA GLU A 304 -29.80 16.17 -25.93
C GLU A 304 -30.70 16.01 -24.70
N ASN A 305 -30.33 16.61 -23.57
CA ASN A 305 -31.10 16.58 -22.34
C ASN A 305 -31.17 17.99 -21.73
N ASP A 306 -32.39 18.47 -21.52
CA ASP A 306 -32.68 19.76 -20.87
C ASP A 306 -32.29 19.68 -19.40
N ILE A 307 -31.45 20.60 -18.93
CA ILE A 307 -30.94 20.68 -17.55
C ILE A 307 -31.28 22.05 -16.97
N TYR A 308 -31.87 22.05 -15.76
CA TYR A 308 -32.20 23.25 -15.02
C TYR A 308 -31.56 23.23 -13.63
N LEU A 309 -30.85 24.30 -13.26
CA LEU A 309 -30.49 24.58 -11.87
C LEU A 309 -31.56 25.49 -11.26
N HIS A 310 -32.24 25.06 -10.20
CA HIS A 310 -33.34 25.80 -9.59
C HIS A 310 -33.49 25.54 -8.09
N SER A 311 -34.36 26.31 -7.45
CA SER A 311 -34.83 26.08 -6.07
C SER A 311 -36.31 25.69 -6.00
N ASP A 312 -36.95 25.37 -7.12
CA ASP A 312 -38.34 24.89 -7.12
C ASP A 312 -38.48 23.44 -6.61
N THR A 313 -39.10 23.27 -5.45
CA THR A 313 -39.33 21.96 -4.82
C THR A 313 -40.54 21.21 -5.39
N SER A 314 -41.25 21.77 -6.39
CA SER A 314 -42.35 21.07 -7.08
C SER A 314 -41.87 19.85 -7.88
N LEU A 315 -40.58 19.81 -8.22
CA LEU A 315 -39.87 18.73 -8.91
C LEU A 315 -39.11 17.83 -7.93
N MET A 316 -39.68 17.55 -6.75
CA MET A 316 -39.15 16.63 -5.73
C MET A 316 -40.25 15.66 -5.25
N PRO A 317 -39.91 14.53 -4.60
CA PRO A 317 -40.90 13.67 -3.94
C PRO A 317 -41.77 14.44 -2.95
N ARG A 318 -43.05 14.07 -2.83
CA ARG A 318 -44.03 14.78 -1.98
C ARG A 318 -43.76 14.58 -0.49
N ASP A 319 -43.40 13.37 -0.09
CA ASP A 319 -42.86 13.11 1.23
C ASP A 319 -41.37 13.52 1.28
N SER A 320 -41.06 14.56 2.05
CA SER A 320 -39.68 15.02 2.23
C SER A 320 -38.79 14.01 2.95
N ALA A 321 -39.36 13.01 3.66
CA ALA A 321 -38.60 11.89 4.20
C ALA A 321 -38.21 10.84 3.13
N CYS A 322 -38.71 10.97 1.89
CA CYS A 322 -38.23 10.21 0.73
C CYS A 322 -37.06 10.89 0.01
N TRP A 323 -36.73 12.16 0.30
CA TRP A 323 -35.72 12.90 -0.47
C TRP A 323 -34.36 12.24 -0.39
N ALA A 324 -33.73 12.11 -1.55
CA ALA A 324 -32.47 11.42 -1.75
C ALA A 324 -31.51 12.28 -2.60
N SER A 325 -30.27 11.84 -2.78
CA SER A 325 -29.30 12.58 -3.62
C SER A 325 -29.74 12.67 -5.09
N TRP A 326 -30.44 11.66 -5.61
CA TRP A 326 -31.08 11.70 -6.93
C TRP A 326 -32.49 11.08 -6.90
N ASN A 327 -33.45 11.81 -7.46
CA ASN A 327 -34.88 11.56 -7.30
C ASN A 327 -35.51 11.40 -8.69
N CYS A 328 -35.90 10.17 -9.04
CA CYS A 328 -36.63 9.90 -10.27
C CYS A 328 -38.11 10.27 -10.08
N ILE A 329 -38.64 11.11 -10.98
CA ILE A 329 -40.04 11.54 -10.97
C ILE A 329 -40.71 11.12 -12.28
N GLN A 330 -41.92 10.58 -12.15
CA GLN A 330 -42.71 10.12 -13.28
C GLN A 330 -44.09 10.78 -13.30
N ALA A 331 -44.46 11.29 -14.48
CA ALA A 331 -45.80 11.79 -14.75
C ALA A 331 -46.87 10.69 -14.56
N ALA A 332 -48.13 11.10 -14.40
CA ALA A 332 -49.23 10.15 -14.21
C ALA A 332 -49.51 9.37 -15.50
N GLY A 333 -49.70 8.05 -15.37
CA GLY A 333 -50.06 7.16 -16.48
C GLY A 333 -48.88 6.39 -17.09
N GLU A 334 -48.96 5.06 -17.09
CA GLU A 334 -47.85 4.20 -17.52
C GLU A 334 -47.41 4.41 -18.98
N THR A 335 -48.34 4.68 -19.91
CA THR A 335 -48.01 4.83 -21.33
C THR A 335 -47.15 6.06 -21.58
N GLU A 336 -47.54 7.24 -21.06
CA GLU A 336 -46.77 8.46 -21.21
C GLU A 336 -45.39 8.38 -20.52
N ALA A 337 -45.33 7.74 -19.34
CA ALA A 337 -44.10 7.52 -18.59
C ALA A 337 -43.11 6.53 -19.24
N MET A 338 -43.55 5.78 -20.26
CA MET A 338 -42.66 4.94 -21.07
C MET A 338 -42.04 5.69 -22.26
N GLU A 339 -42.71 6.69 -22.80
CA GLU A 339 -42.31 7.38 -24.04
C GLU A 339 -41.64 8.74 -23.81
N LYS A 340 -41.99 9.45 -22.73
CA LYS A 340 -41.27 10.65 -22.29
C LYS A 340 -39.88 10.28 -21.76
N LYS A 341 -38.92 11.21 -21.87
CA LYS A 341 -37.65 11.12 -21.13
C LYS A 341 -37.94 11.16 -19.63
N VAL A 342 -37.08 10.50 -18.85
CA VAL A 342 -37.22 10.48 -17.39
C VAL A 342 -36.85 11.83 -16.78
N CYS A 343 -37.65 12.30 -15.82
CA CYS A 343 -37.31 13.44 -14.98
C CYS A 343 -36.44 12.97 -13.81
N VAL A 344 -35.26 13.56 -13.65
CA VAL A 344 -34.34 13.22 -12.55
C VAL A 344 -33.91 14.51 -11.86
N SER A 345 -34.23 14.62 -10.57
CA SER A 345 -33.88 15.78 -9.73
C SER A 345 -32.77 15.41 -8.76
N TYR A 346 -31.58 15.98 -8.97
CA TYR A 346 -30.44 15.87 -8.07
C TYR A 346 -30.56 16.91 -6.95
N TRP A 347 -30.58 16.47 -5.70
CA TRP A 347 -30.64 17.37 -4.55
C TRP A 347 -29.22 17.76 -4.11
N LEU A 348 -28.75 18.90 -4.63
CA LEU A 348 -27.34 19.27 -4.54
C LEU A 348 -26.89 19.53 -3.10
N ASN A 349 -27.77 19.96 -2.20
CA ASN A 349 -27.39 20.15 -0.79
C ASN A 349 -26.85 18.87 -0.15
N HIS A 350 -27.46 17.71 -0.45
CA HIS A 350 -27.05 16.43 0.11
C HIS A 350 -25.98 15.72 -0.74
N LEU A 351 -26.16 15.73 -2.07
CA LEU A 351 -25.25 15.13 -3.04
C LEU A 351 -23.87 15.81 -3.09
N GLN A 352 -23.80 17.10 -2.73
CA GLN A 352 -22.63 17.94 -2.97
C GLN A 352 -22.12 18.65 -1.71
N ASN A 353 -22.48 18.14 -0.52
CA ASN A 353 -22.01 18.61 0.79
C ASN A 353 -22.17 20.14 1.01
N LEU A 354 -23.27 20.73 0.54
CA LEU A 354 -23.50 22.18 0.71
C LEU A 354 -23.88 22.50 2.18
N PRO A 355 -23.74 23.76 2.63
CA PRO A 355 -24.10 24.16 4.00
C PRO A 355 -25.53 23.74 4.39
N LYS A 356 -25.68 23.16 5.58
CA LYS A 356 -26.95 22.53 6.01
C LYS A 356 -28.14 23.47 6.08
N ASP A 357 -27.89 24.75 6.35
CA ASP A 357 -28.91 25.79 6.52
C ASP A 357 -29.24 26.50 5.19
N MET A 358 -28.63 26.07 4.08
CA MET A 358 -28.92 26.59 2.73
C MET A 358 -30.28 26.07 2.22
N PRO A 359 -31.10 26.91 1.55
CA PRO A 359 -32.34 26.46 0.92
C PRO A 359 -32.09 25.37 -0.15
N PRO A 360 -33.11 24.59 -0.54
CA PRO A 360 -32.99 23.57 -1.57
C PRO A 360 -32.42 24.13 -2.88
N LEU A 361 -31.33 23.52 -3.33
CA LEU A 361 -30.72 23.75 -4.64
C LEU A 361 -30.73 22.42 -5.39
N ILE A 362 -31.37 22.43 -6.56
CA ILE A 362 -31.80 21.24 -7.30
C ILE A 362 -31.31 21.37 -8.74
N CYS A 363 -30.69 20.32 -9.26
CA CYS A 363 -30.44 20.17 -10.70
C CYS A 363 -31.41 19.14 -11.26
N THR A 364 -32.37 19.55 -12.10
CA THR A 364 -33.34 18.64 -12.71
C THR A 364 -33.13 18.49 -14.21
N LEU A 365 -33.03 17.24 -14.64
CA LEU A 365 -32.94 16.80 -16.03
C LEU A 365 -34.35 16.47 -16.54
N ASN A 366 -34.67 16.92 -17.77
CA ASN A 366 -35.92 16.64 -18.50
C ASN A 366 -37.19 16.74 -17.61
N PRO A 367 -37.48 17.90 -17.01
CA PRO A 367 -38.52 18.01 -15.98
C PRO A 367 -39.93 17.69 -16.51
N VAL A 368 -40.74 16.99 -15.71
CA VAL A 368 -42.12 16.59 -16.08
C VAL A 368 -43.06 17.77 -16.37
N HIS A 369 -42.78 18.92 -15.77
CA HIS A 369 -43.37 20.24 -16.05
C HIS A 369 -42.25 21.29 -15.88
N PRO A 370 -42.24 22.41 -16.62
CA PRO A 370 -41.21 23.43 -16.45
C PRO A 370 -41.15 23.95 -15.00
N PRO A 371 -39.96 24.11 -14.39
CA PRO A 371 -39.82 24.70 -13.07
C PRO A 371 -40.33 26.15 -13.04
N ASP A 372 -40.77 26.60 -11.87
CA ASP A 372 -41.15 28.00 -11.62
C ASP A 372 -40.03 28.97 -12.09
N PRO A 373 -40.28 29.83 -13.11
CA PRO A 373 -39.26 30.71 -13.67
C PRO A 373 -38.63 31.68 -12.66
N SER A 374 -39.33 32.02 -11.58
CA SER A 374 -38.80 32.88 -10.50
C SER A 374 -37.74 32.17 -9.63
N LYS A 375 -37.60 30.85 -9.78
CA LYS A 375 -36.69 30.00 -9.00
C LYS A 375 -35.60 29.33 -9.86
N VAL A 376 -35.50 29.66 -11.14
CA VAL A 376 -34.49 29.10 -12.07
C VAL A 376 -33.23 29.97 -12.05
N HIS A 377 -32.09 29.37 -11.70
CA HIS A 377 -30.77 29.99 -11.70
C HIS A 377 -30.04 29.79 -13.04
N ARG A 378 -30.21 28.60 -13.66
CA ARG A 378 -29.61 28.23 -14.95
C ARG A 378 -30.52 27.31 -15.77
N ARG A 379 -30.45 27.41 -17.10
CA ARG A 379 -30.86 26.35 -18.04
C ARG A 379 -29.73 26.10 -19.04
N LEU A 380 -29.51 24.84 -19.41
CA LEU A 380 -28.57 24.39 -20.44
C LEU A 380 -29.03 23.05 -21.05
N SER A 381 -28.38 22.61 -22.13
CA SER A 381 -28.58 21.27 -22.73
C SER A 381 -27.26 20.54 -22.85
N LEU A 382 -27.24 19.22 -22.60
CA LEU A 382 -26.07 18.36 -22.81
C LEU A 382 -26.44 17.07 -23.57
N GLY A 383 -25.75 16.81 -24.67
CA GLY A 383 -25.87 15.59 -25.47
C GLY A 383 -25.26 14.36 -24.79
N HIS A 384 -26.06 13.33 -24.56
CA HIS A 384 -25.64 12.06 -23.96
C HIS A 384 -25.63 10.91 -24.99
N PRO A 385 -24.57 10.07 -25.05
CA PRO A 385 -24.50 8.94 -25.98
C PRO A 385 -25.49 7.82 -25.63
N VAL A 386 -26.10 7.21 -26.65
CA VAL A 386 -27.13 6.17 -26.50
C VAL A 386 -26.58 4.79 -26.91
N PHE A 387 -26.37 3.93 -25.91
CA PHE A 387 -25.64 2.66 -26.05
C PHE A 387 -26.52 1.49 -26.54
N GLY A 388 -26.90 1.52 -27.82
CA GLY A 388 -27.50 0.38 -28.53
C GLY A 388 -26.48 -0.70 -28.93
N PHE A 389 -26.97 -1.78 -29.55
CA PHE A 389 -26.12 -2.85 -30.12
C PHE A 389 -25.08 -2.33 -31.14
N GLN A 390 -25.44 -1.31 -31.94
CA GLN A 390 -24.53 -0.67 -32.90
C GLN A 390 -23.39 0.07 -32.20
N ALA A 391 -23.70 0.93 -31.23
CA ALA A 391 -22.70 1.64 -30.41
C ALA A 391 -21.75 0.65 -29.71
N ARG A 392 -22.29 -0.47 -29.19
CA ARG A 392 -21.46 -1.54 -28.61
C ARG A 392 -20.52 -2.18 -29.64
N SER A 393 -21.00 -2.50 -30.84
CA SER A 393 -20.17 -3.05 -31.91
C SER A 393 -19.08 -2.07 -32.38
N ALA A 394 -19.38 -0.76 -32.38
CA ALA A 394 -18.40 0.28 -32.66
C ALA A 394 -17.32 0.38 -31.58
N GLN A 395 -17.67 0.26 -30.30
CA GLN A 395 -16.70 0.23 -29.19
C GLN A 395 -15.76 -0.98 -29.28
N ASP A 396 -16.29 -2.17 -29.56
CA ASP A 396 -15.48 -3.37 -29.77
C ASP A 396 -14.56 -3.27 -31.01
N ARG A 397 -14.89 -2.37 -31.96
CA ARG A 397 -14.10 -2.09 -33.18
C ARG A 397 -13.19 -0.86 -33.09
N LEU A 398 -13.38 0.03 -32.13
CA LEU A 398 -12.59 1.27 -31.98
C LEU A 398 -11.06 1.06 -32.07
N PRO A 399 -10.46 -0.02 -31.51
CA PRO A 399 -9.02 -0.28 -31.68
C PRO A 399 -8.55 -0.43 -33.14
N SER A 400 -9.43 -0.75 -34.10
CA SER A 400 -9.05 -0.90 -35.51
C SER A 400 -8.93 0.43 -36.27
N ILE A 401 -9.27 1.58 -35.66
CA ILE A 401 -9.11 2.91 -36.28
C ILE A 401 -8.12 3.83 -35.55
N GLN A 402 -7.64 3.45 -34.35
CA GLN A 402 -6.69 4.26 -33.58
C GLN A 402 -5.34 4.40 -34.28
N GLY A 403 -4.79 5.61 -34.31
CA GLY A 403 -3.46 5.94 -34.85
C GLY A 403 -3.35 5.87 -36.37
N LYS A 404 -4.43 5.56 -37.10
CA LYS A 404 -4.40 5.45 -38.56
C LYS A 404 -4.12 6.81 -39.19
N ALA A 405 -2.95 6.91 -39.82
CA ALA A 405 -2.37 8.17 -40.32
C ALA A 405 -2.35 9.27 -39.25
N GLY A 406 -1.90 8.92 -38.03
CA GLY A 406 -1.66 9.84 -36.91
C GLY A 406 -2.90 10.43 -36.25
N VAL A 407 -4.12 10.01 -36.64
CA VAL A 407 -5.37 10.43 -36.01
C VAL A 407 -5.78 9.42 -34.93
N TRP A 408 -6.15 9.94 -33.77
CA TRP A 408 -6.57 9.19 -32.59
C TRP A 408 -7.93 9.69 -32.08
N PHE A 409 -8.66 8.82 -31.38
CA PHE A 409 -10.01 9.10 -30.90
C PHE A 409 -10.14 8.82 -29.40
N ALA A 410 -10.59 9.80 -28.63
CA ALA A 410 -10.83 9.66 -27.20
C ALA A 410 -12.21 10.23 -26.83
N GLY A 411 -12.83 9.70 -25.77
CA GLY A 411 -14.13 10.17 -25.30
C GLY A 411 -14.83 9.13 -24.44
N ALA A 412 -15.72 9.58 -23.55
CA ALA A 412 -16.52 8.70 -22.70
C ALA A 412 -17.45 7.75 -23.49
N TRP A 413 -17.75 8.10 -24.75
CA TRP A 413 -18.47 7.26 -25.70
C TRP A 413 -17.75 5.95 -26.06
N ALA A 414 -16.44 5.83 -25.79
CA ALA A 414 -15.68 4.59 -25.94
C ALA A 414 -15.99 3.53 -24.85
N GLY A 415 -16.81 3.87 -23.84
CA GLY A 415 -17.23 2.97 -22.76
C GLY A 415 -18.70 3.15 -22.39
N TYR A 416 -19.02 3.31 -21.10
CA TYR A 416 -20.40 3.45 -20.61
C TYR A 416 -20.91 4.90 -20.56
N GLY A 417 -20.11 5.88 -21.00
CA GLY A 417 -20.45 7.30 -20.99
C GLY A 417 -19.99 8.06 -19.74
N PHE A 418 -19.24 7.43 -18.83
CA PHE A 418 -18.85 8.03 -17.54
C PHE A 418 -17.46 8.67 -17.58
N HIS A 419 -17.16 9.47 -16.55
CA HIS A 419 -15.87 10.17 -16.44
C HIS A 419 -14.67 9.24 -16.46
N GLU A 420 -14.78 8.04 -15.84
CA GLU A 420 -13.75 6.99 -15.92
C GLU A 420 -13.55 6.49 -17.35
N ASP A 421 -14.63 6.24 -18.12
CA ASP A 421 -14.51 5.84 -19.52
C ASP A 421 -13.79 6.93 -20.33
N GLY A 422 -14.09 8.19 -20.02
CA GLY A 422 -13.45 9.36 -20.60
C GLY A 422 -11.94 9.40 -20.34
N ILE A 423 -11.50 9.37 -19.08
CA ILE A 423 -10.06 9.35 -18.77
C ILE A 423 -9.38 8.08 -19.29
N LYS A 424 -10.04 6.91 -19.21
CA LYS A 424 -9.50 5.64 -19.69
C LYS A 424 -9.25 5.64 -21.20
N ALA A 425 -10.14 6.25 -22.00
CA ALA A 425 -9.92 6.46 -23.42
C ALA A 425 -8.71 7.38 -23.66
N GLY A 426 -8.61 8.48 -22.91
CA GLY A 426 -7.48 9.41 -23.04
C GLY A 426 -6.13 8.83 -22.61
N VAL A 427 -6.12 8.01 -21.55
CA VAL A 427 -4.97 7.21 -21.08
C VAL A 427 -4.53 6.22 -22.15
N HIS A 428 -5.48 5.49 -22.77
CA HIS A 428 -5.16 4.51 -23.81
C HIS A 428 -4.51 5.16 -25.04
N VAL A 429 -5.04 6.31 -25.49
CA VAL A 429 -4.44 7.08 -26.61
C VAL A 429 -3.05 7.58 -26.24
N ALA A 430 -2.88 8.20 -25.06
CA ALA A 430 -1.59 8.69 -24.62
C ALA A 430 -0.54 7.56 -24.55
N GLN A 431 -0.89 6.40 -23.98
CA GLN A 431 -0.01 5.22 -23.93
C GLN A 431 0.34 4.67 -25.32
N ALA A 432 -0.61 4.68 -26.27
CA ALA A 432 -0.38 4.19 -27.62
C ALA A 432 0.54 5.11 -28.45
N ILE A 433 0.56 6.42 -28.15
CA ILE A 433 1.51 7.40 -28.71
C ILE A 433 2.90 7.27 -28.08
N GLY A 434 2.98 6.76 -26.84
CA GLY A 434 4.23 6.52 -26.09
C GLY A 434 4.35 7.24 -24.74
N ALA A 435 3.28 7.86 -24.25
CA ALA A 435 3.28 8.54 -22.94
C ALA A 435 3.39 7.56 -21.76
N VAL A 436 4.08 7.99 -20.71
CA VAL A 436 4.17 7.26 -19.44
C VAL A 436 3.02 7.69 -18.53
N VAL A 437 2.29 6.72 -17.99
CA VAL A 437 1.25 6.96 -16.98
C VAL A 437 1.86 6.78 -15.59
N PRO A 438 1.87 7.82 -14.73
CA PRO A 438 2.56 7.76 -13.43
C PRO A 438 1.80 6.91 -12.39
N TRP A 439 0.48 6.74 -12.52
CA TRP A 439 -0.31 5.87 -11.66
C TRP A 439 -0.50 4.46 -12.24
N LYS A 440 -0.68 3.47 -11.36
CA LYS A 440 -1.29 2.19 -11.71
C LYS A 440 -2.75 2.18 -11.19
N PRO A 441 -3.77 1.97 -12.05
CA PRO A 441 -5.16 1.99 -11.61
C PRO A 441 -5.44 0.95 -10.50
N PHE A 442 -6.05 1.40 -9.41
CA PHE A 442 -6.44 0.56 -8.27
C PHE A 442 -7.95 0.65 -8.02
N SER A 443 -8.64 -0.49 -8.11
CA SER A 443 -10.06 -0.64 -7.80
C SER A 443 -10.23 -1.42 -6.48
N PRO A 444 -10.45 -0.75 -5.34
CA PRO A 444 -10.81 -1.42 -4.09
C PRO A 444 -12.14 -2.17 -4.23
N SER A 445 -12.19 -3.44 -3.81
CA SER A 445 -13.42 -4.26 -3.75
C SER A 445 -14.22 -3.95 -2.48
N PRO A 446 -15.43 -3.36 -2.54
CA PRO A 446 -16.26 -3.10 -1.35
C PRO A 446 -16.63 -4.38 -0.58
N CYS A 447 -16.49 -5.54 -1.20
CA CYS A 447 -16.66 -6.85 -0.59
C CYS A 447 -15.39 -7.29 0.15
N LEU A 448 -15.47 -7.37 1.49
CA LEU A 448 -14.52 -8.06 2.36
C LEU A 448 -15.12 -9.39 2.86
N SER A 449 -14.30 -10.41 3.08
CA SER A 449 -14.72 -11.66 3.74
C SER A 449 -14.89 -11.49 5.26
N VAL A 450 -15.35 -12.54 5.94
CA VAL A 450 -15.41 -12.58 7.41
C VAL A 450 -14.00 -12.55 8.01
N MET A 451 -13.04 -13.26 7.42
CA MET A 451 -11.65 -13.28 7.92
C MET A 451 -10.95 -11.94 7.73
N ASP A 452 -11.19 -11.26 6.60
CA ASP A 452 -10.63 -9.93 6.35
C ASP A 452 -11.11 -8.92 7.40
N ARG A 453 -12.40 -8.98 7.79
CA ARG A 453 -12.95 -8.15 8.88
C ARG A 453 -12.32 -8.46 10.24
N ILE A 454 -11.96 -9.71 10.52
CA ILE A 454 -11.28 -10.11 11.76
C ILE A 454 -9.86 -9.55 11.79
N PHE A 455 -9.06 -9.73 10.73
CA PHE A 455 -7.71 -9.15 10.66
C PHE A 455 -7.74 -7.62 10.63
N LEU A 456 -8.73 -7.01 9.98
CA LEU A 456 -8.95 -5.55 10.03
C LEU A 456 -9.25 -5.06 11.45
N ALA A 457 -10.02 -5.80 12.25
CA ALA A 457 -10.28 -5.43 13.64
C ALA A 457 -9.02 -5.50 14.51
N PHE A 458 -8.18 -6.53 14.32
CA PHE A 458 -6.87 -6.64 14.99
C PHE A 458 -5.92 -5.52 14.57
N PHE A 459 -5.77 -5.26 13.27
CA PHE A 459 -4.95 -4.18 12.72
C PHE A 459 -5.41 -2.81 13.22
N HIS A 460 -6.71 -2.53 13.22
CA HIS A 460 -7.28 -1.28 13.72
C HIS A 460 -6.97 -1.05 15.20
N LYS A 461 -7.16 -2.08 16.06
CA LYS A 461 -6.82 -2.02 17.49
C LYS A 461 -5.32 -1.80 17.71
N PHE A 462 -4.46 -2.45 16.92
CA PHE A 462 -3.02 -2.23 16.97
C PHE A 462 -2.65 -0.77 16.64
N MET A 463 -3.12 -0.26 15.49
CA MET A 463 -2.79 1.09 15.01
C MET A 463 -3.30 2.19 15.95
N GLN A 464 -4.49 2.01 16.56
CA GLN A 464 -5.00 2.92 17.59
C GLN A 464 -4.17 2.90 18.90
N ALA A 465 -3.62 1.75 19.27
CA ALA A 465 -2.87 1.59 20.52
C ALA A 465 -1.39 1.99 20.39
N ALA A 466 -0.83 1.93 19.18
CA ALA A 466 0.58 2.19 18.89
C ALA A 466 0.88 3.62 18.43
N LEU A 467 0.04 4.24 17.58
CA LEU A 467 0.37 5.51 16.93
C LEU A 467 0.07 6.73 17.82
N LYS A 468 1.11 7.22 18.50
CA LYS A 468 1.10 8.43 19.33
C LYS A 468 1.83 9.60 18.66
N CYS A 469 2.91 9.32 17.94
CA CYS A 469 3.72 10.30 17.21
C CYS A 469 3.47 10.19 15.70
N GLY A 470 3.28 11.33 15.01
CA GLY A 470 2.91 11.36 13.59
C GLY A 470 1.50 10.82 13.34
N GLY A 471 1.23 10.40 12.10
CA GLY A 471 -0.06 9.82 11.73
C GLY A 471 -0.07 9.07 10.41
N ILE A 472 -1.13 8.28 10.19
CA ILE A 472 -1.31 7.47 8.99
C ILE A 472 -2.76 7.61 8.51
N ASP A 473 -2.95 7.96 7.24
CA ASP A 473 -4.23 7.94 6.55
C ASP A 473 -4.35 6.65 5.73
N LEU A 474 -5.18 5.74 6.22
CA LEU A 474 -5.32 4.39 5.70
C LEU A 474 -6.47 4.32 4.68
N LEU A 475 -6.17 3.92 3.44
CA LEU A 475 -7.18 3.52 2.46
C LEU A 475 -7.28 1.99 2.43
N LEU A 476 -8.43 1.46 2.82
CA LEU A 476 -8.68 0.02 2.93
C LEU A 476 -9.11 -0.63 1.60
N PRO A 477 -9.07 -1.98 1.48
CA PRO A 477 -9.40 -2.67 0.24
C PRO A 477 -10.87 -2.53 -0.19
N ASN A 478 -11.75 -2.03 0.69
CA ASN A 478 -13.15 -1.71 0.45
C ASN A 478 -13.44 -0.24 0.09
N GLY A 479 -12.41 0.60 -0.03
CA GLY A 479 -12.57 2.04 -0.27
C GLY A 479 -12.95 2.83 0.99
N GLU A 480 -12.87 2.21 2.17
CA GLU A 480 -13.05 2.86 3.47
C GLU A 480 -11.76 3.57 3.88
N GLU A 481 -11.87 4.82 4.30
CA GLU A 481 -10.74 5.64 4.77
C GLU A 481 -10.72 5.69 6.30
N ARG A 482 -9.54 5.56 6.92
CA ARG A 482 -9.35 5.67 8.38
C ARG A 482 -8.09 6.45 8.74
N ALA A 483 -8.26 7.50 9.53
CA ALA A 483 -7.16 8.26 10.11
C ALA A 483 -6.67 7.63 11.43
N TYR A 484 -5.35 7.56 11.61
CA TYR A 484 -4.69 7.22 12.88
C TYR A 484 -3.62 8.26 13.23
N GLY A 485 -3.18 8.26 14.50
CA GLY A 485 -2.24 9.24 15.05
C GLY A 485 -2.82 10.66 15.16
N ALA A 486 -1.97 11.62 15.50
CA ALA A 486 -2.36 13.02 15.69
C ALA A 486 -2.59 13.76 14.35
N PRO A 487 -3.41 14.83 14.33
CA PRO A 487 -3.39 15.78 13.21
C PRO A 487 -2.00 16.42 13.11
N ALA A 488 -1.52 16.64 11.88
CA ALA A 488 -0.19 17.18 11.65
C ALA A 488 -0.06 18.61 12.21
N ARG A 489 1.02 18.86 12.97
CA ARG A 489 1.47 20.19 13.37
C ARG A 489 2.93 20.39 12.98
N PRO A 490 3.41 21.63 12.80
CA PRO A 490 4.83 21.91 12.71
C PRO A 490 5.57 21.30 13.92
N ALA A 491 6.72 20.67 13.64
CA ALA A 491 7.67 20.29 14.67
C ALA A 491 8.38 21.53 15.19
N LEU A 492 8.51 21.65 16.51
CA LEU A 492 9.38 22.65 17.14
C LEU A 492 10.85 22.24 16.96
N PRO A 493 11.82 23.18 17.02
CA PRO A 493 13.23 22.84 16.96
C PRO A 493 13.62 21.78 18.00
N GLY A 494 14.12 20.62 17.54
CA GLY A 494 14.47 19.48 18.39
C GLY A 494 13.35 18.45 18.63
N GLU A 495 12.13 18.66 18.12
CA GLU A 495 11.11 17.60 18.08
C GLU A 495 11.30 16.67 16.88
N LEU A 496 10.96 15.38 17.06
CA LEU A 496 10.88 14.44 15.94
C LEU A 496 9.82 14.90 14.93
N ARG A 497 10.19 14.89 13.65
CA ARG A 497 9.35 15.26 12.50
C ARG A 497 7.98 14.58 12.59
N GLN A 498 6.91 15.37 12.74
CA GLN A 498 5.53 14.86 12.74
C GLN A 498 5.07 14.54 11.32
N VAL A 499 5.61 13.45 10.76
CA VAL A 499 5.20 12.95 9.44
C VAL A 499 3.76 12.41 9.51
N ARG A 500 2.98 12.72 8.47
CA ARG A 500 1.70 12.06 8.18
C ARG A 500 1.78 11.49 6.77
N VAL A 501 1.47 10.20 6.61
CA VAL A 501 1.60 9.45 5.33
C VAL A 501 0.29 8.74 4.95
N SER A 502 0.10 8.51 3.66
CA SER A 502 -1.02 7.71 3.13
C SER A 502 -0.62 6.25 2.96
N LEU A 503 -1.32 5.32 3.60
CA LEU A 503 -1.10 3.88 3.44
C LEU A 503 -2.30 3.22 2.74
N GLN A 504 -2.10 2.73 1.52
CA GLN A 504 -3.11 2.05 0.73
C GLN A 504 -2.97 0.52 0.86
N ILE A 505 -4.01 -0.14 1.38
CA ILE A 505 -4.08 -1.60 1.46
C ILE A 505 -4.77 -2.12 0.19
N ASN A 506 -3.96 -2.57 -0.78
CA ASN A 506 -4.42 -3.07 -2.07
C ASN A 506 -5.16 -4.41 -1.96
N LYS A 507 -4.71 -5.29 -1.05
CA LYS A 507 -5.29 -6.63 -0.84
C LYS A 507 -5.43 -6.90 0.65
N ALA A 508 -6.59 -7.40 1.08
CA ALA A 508 -6.84 -7.68 2.49
C ALA A 508 -5.86 -8.69 3.12
N LYS A 509 -5.20 -9.53 2.30
CA LYS A 509 -4.11 -10.44 2.72
C LYS A 509 -2.94 -9.72 3.43
N ALA A 510 -2.68 -8.45 3.12
CA ALA A 510 -1.70 -7.64 3.84
C ALA A 510 -2.01 -7.52 5.34
N LEU A 511 -3.30 -7.41 5.70
CA LEU A 511 -3.73 -7.28 7.10
C LEU A 511 -3.39 -8.55 7.89
N GLU A 512 -3.53 -9.73 7.27
CA GLU A 512 -3.09 -11.00 7.85
C GLU A 512 -1.57 -11.03 8.03
N ARG A 513 -0.78 -10.67 7.01
CA ARG A 513 0.69 -10.66 7.10
C ARG A 513 1.19 -9.74 8.21
N ILE A 514 0.72 -8.49 8.23
CA ILE A 514 1.17 -7.48 9.19
C ILE A 514 0.77 -7.86 10.62
N VAL A 515 -0.43 -8.44 10.83
CA VAL A 515 -0.86 -8.89 12.17
C VAL A 515 -0.12 -10.15 12.65
N LEU A 516 0.30 -11.04 11.76
CA LEU A 516 0.96 -12.31 12.13
C LEU A 516 2.49 -12.25 12.15
N THR A 517 3.11 -11.39 11.33
CA THR A 517 4.57 -11.32 11.13
C THR A 517 5.14 -9.90 11.10
N SER A 518 4.38 -8.91 11.59
CA SER A 518 4.85 -7.56 11.90
C SER A 518 5.58 -6.87 10.73
N ASP A 519 6.88 -6.62 10.85
CA ASP A 519 7.70 -5.89 9.88
C ASP A 519 8.06 -6.74 8.66
N ILE A 520 8.38 -8.03 8.85
CA ILE A 520 8.50 -9.02 7.77
C ILE A 520 7.19 -9.03 6.96
N GLY A 521 6.06 -9.07 7.66
CA GLY A 521 4.74 -9.07 7.05
C GLY A 521 4.41 -7.80 6.26
N LEU A 522 4.86 -6.63 6.74
CA LEU A 522 4.73 -5.36 6.05
C LEU A 522 5.64 -5.29 4.81
N GLY A 523 6.88 -5.75 4.92
CA GLY A 523 7.84 -5.82 3.80
C GLY A 523 7.37 -6.76 2.70
N GLU A 524 6.93 -7.97 3.04
CA GLU A 524 6.31 -8.90 2.09
C GLU A 524 5.06 -8.29 1.43
N ALA A 525 4.19 -7.64 2.21
CA ALA A 525 3.00 -6.98 1.69
C ALA A 525 3.36 -5.82 0.74
N TYR A 526 4.43 -5.08 1.02
CA TYR A 526 4.93 -4.03 0.13
C TYR A 526 5.48 -4.67 -1.16
N MET A 527 6.42 -5.61 -1.06
CA MET A 527 7.02 -6.33 -2.19
C MET A 527 5.97 -6.91 -3.16
N LEU A 528 4.91 -7.52 -2.63
CA LEU A 528 3.85 -8.17 -3.41
C LEU A 528 2.73 -7.22 -3.87
N ARG A 529 2.89 -5.90 -3.67
CA ARG A 529 1.86 -4.85 -3.87
C ARG A 529 0.52 -5.22 -3.22
N GLU A 530 0.56 -5.83 -2.05
CA GLU A 530 -0.58 -5.96 -1.15
C GLU A 530 -0.78 -4.66 -0.34
N VAL A 531 0.26 -3.84 -0.18
CA VAL A 531 0.21 -2.42 0.20
C VAL A 531 1.04 -1.53 -0.74
N ASP A 532 0.69 -0.25 -0.78
CA ASP A 532 1.47 0.87 -1.36
C ASP A 532 1.34 2.11 -0.45
N THR A 533 2.26 3.06 -0.55
CA THR A 533 2.31 4.28 0.29
C THR A 533 2.89 5.45 -0.51
N ASP A 534 2.57 6.69 -0.14
CA ASP A 534 3.09 7.91 -0.79
C ASP A 534 4.52 8.26 -0.33
N ASP A 535 4.81 8.13 0.96
CA ASP A 535 6.15 8.24 1.53
C ASP A 535 6.50 6.96 2.33
N LEU A 536 7.27 6.06 1.72
CA LEU A 536 7.71 4.82 2.35
C LEU A 536 8.70 5.06 3.50
N VAL A 537 9.55 6.07 3.35
CA VAL A 537 10.55 6.45 4.38
C VAL A 537 9.82 7.08 5.56
N GLY A 538 8.91 8.01 5.29
CA GLY A 538 7.98 8.59 6.27
C GLY A 538 7.15 7.54 7.01
N LEU A 539 6.67 6.50 6.32
CA LEU A 539 5.98 5.37 6.95
C LEU A 539 6.89 4.62 7.93
N MET A 540 8.13 4.32 7.54
CA MET A 540 9.11 3.68 8.44
C MET A 540 9.48 4.59 9.62
N TYR A 541 9.64 5.90 9.41
CA TYR A 541 9.85 6.88 10.48
C TYR A 541 8.70 6.87 11.50
N VAL A 542 7.45 6.90 11.05
CA VAL A 542 6.26 6.86 11.93
C VAL A 542 6.23 5.55 12.71
N LEU A 543 6.41 4.40 12.05
CA LEU A 543 6.38 3.10 12.73
C LEU A 543 7.52 2.95 13.76
N ALA A 544 8.76 3.26 13.37
CA ALA A 544 9.93 3.11 14.22
C ALA A 544 9.96 4.11 15.39
N SER A 545 9.40 5.31 15.22
CA SER A 545 9.25 6.30 16.30
C SER A 545 8.27 5.85 17.40
N ASN A 546 7.25 5.07 17.03
CA ASN A 546 6.24 4.56 17.96
C ASN A 546 6.59 3.20 18.58
N ALA A 547 7.67 2.53 18.14
CA ALA A 547 8.06 1.19 18.59
C ALA A 547 8.59 1.10 20.05
N LYS A 548 8.60 2.20 20.81
CA LYS A 548 9.30 2.31 22.12
C LYS A 548 8.45 2.07 23.37
N GLU A 549 7.13 1.91 23.26
CA GLU A 549 6.26 1.85 24.45
C GLU A 549 5.51 0.52 24.61
N GLU A 550 5.86 -0.25 25.65
CA GLU A 550 5.13 -1.46 26.05
C GLU A 550 3.74 -1.13 26.59
N ASN A 551 2.72 -1.28 25.74
CA ASN A 551 1.33 -1.16 26.11
C ASN A 551 0.73 -2.55 26.42
N GLU A 552 0.11 -2.73 27.58
CA GLU A 552 -0.58 -3.98 27.99
C GLU A 552 -1.55 -4.51 26.91
N GLN A 553 -2.18 -3.62 26.14
CA GLN A 553 -3.10 -4.00 25.07
C GLN A 553 -2.40 -4.65 23.86
N LEU A 554 -1.12 -4.36 23.65
CA LEU A 554 -0.31 -4.99 22.60
C LEU A 554 0.00 -6.46 22.94
N LYS A 555 0.05 -6.86 24.22
CA LYS A 555 0.33 -8.25 24.62
C LYS A 555 -0.70 -9.26 24.08
N GLN A 556 -1.94 -8.84 23.85
CA GLN A 556 -2.98 -9.68 23.24
C GLN A 556 -2.71 -9.99 21.76
N LEU A 557 -2.27 -8.99 20.98
CA LEU A 557 -1.75 -9.21 19.62
C LEU A 557 -0.42 -9.95 19.67
N GLY A 558 0.37 -9.69 20.70
CA GLY A 558 1.64 -10.33 21.01
C GLY A 558 1.57 -11.85 21.00
N MET A 559 0.47 -12.48 21.43
CA MET A 559 0.35 -13.94 21.37
C MET A 559 0.32 -14.49 19.92
N LEU A 560 -0.30 -13.78 18.98
CA LEU A 560 -0.30 -14.17 17.56
C LEU A 560 1.05 -13.87 16.90
N ASN A 561 1.58 -12.66 17.13
CA ASN A 561 2.89 -12.23 16.64
C ASN A 561 4.03 -13.12 17.20
N TRP A 562 3.92 -13.59 18.44
CA TRP A 562 4.90 -14.50 19.07
C TRP A 562 4.95 -15.88 18.41
N ILE A 563 3.82 -16.41 17.93
CA ILE A 563 3.81 -17.65 17.14
C ILE A 563 4.55 -17.43 15.81
N GLY A 564 4.28 -16.31 15.12
CA GLY A 564 4.97 -15.93 13.88
C GLY A 564 6.47 -15.70 14.08
N SER A 565 6.86 -14.88 15.05
CA SER A 565 8.26 -14.52 15.30
C SER A 565 9.08 -15.69 15.84
N LYS A 566 8.50 -16.62 16.60
CA LYS A 566 9.21 -17.87 16.96
C LYS A 566 9.35 -18.84 15.80
N LEU A 567 8.38 -18.91 14.88
CA LEU A 567 8.56 -19.67 13.63
C LEU A 567 9.69 -19.06 12.77
N GLN A 568 9.73 -17.73 12.63
CA GLN A 568 10.78 -17.02 11.88
C GLN A 568 12.16 -17.14 12.56
N TYR A 569 12.23 -17.12 13.89
CA TYR A 569 13.47 -17.40 14.63
C TYR A 569 14.00 -18.82 14.36
N PHE A 570 13.14 -19.84 14.38
CA PHE A 570 13.56 -21.21 14.01
C PHE A 570 14.01 -21.33 12.55
N ALA A 571 13.47 -20.52 11.63
CA ALA A 571 13.95 -20.45 10.25
C ALA A 571 15.33 -19.77 10.15
N HIS A 572 15.54 -18.66 10.85
CA HIS A 572 16.82 -17.95 10.90
C HIS A 572 17.96 -18.80 11.47
N LEU A 573 17.69 -19.67 12.46
CA LEU A 573 18.67 -20.63 12.99
C LEU A 573 19.23 -21.62 11.94
N CYS A 574 18.57 -21.81 10.78
CA CYS A 574 19.12 -22.61 9.68
C CYS A 574 20.22 -21.90 8.87
N ASN A 575 20.43 -20.59 9.09
CA ASN A 575 21.35 -19.73 8.33
C ASN A 575 22.67 -19.44 9.09
N ALA A 576 22.99 -20.20 10.15
CA ALA A 576 24.12 -19.93 11.04
C ALA A 576 25.50 -19.80 10.34
N ASN A 577 26.32 -18.83 10.77
CA ASN A 577 27.57 -18.42 10.14
C ASN A 577 28.79 -19.31 10.47
N THR A 578 28.64 -20.63 10.37
CA THR A 578 29.80 -21.54 10.27
C THR A 578 30.65 -21.16 9.06
N ILE A 579 31.83 -21.74 8.87
CA ILE A 579 32.67 -21.43 7.69
C ILE A 579 31.89 -21.71 6.38
N GLU A 580 31.18 -22.83 6.33
CA GLU A 580 30.34 -23.28 5.21
C GLU A 580 28.98 -22.56 5.17
N GLY A 581 28.51 -22.02 6.30
CA GLY A 581 27.35 -21.12 6.37
C GLY A 581 27.67 -19.74 5.80
N SER A 582 28.75 -19.12 6.28
CA SER A 582 29.27 -17.82 5.84
C SER A 582 29.42 -17.78 4.32
N ALA A 583 30.11 -18.77 3.75
CA ALA A 583 30.33 -18.85 2.30
C ALA A 583 29.02 -18.95 1.50
N ARG A 584 28.03 -19.73 1.96
CA ARG A 584 26.72 -19.84 1.30
C ARG A 584 25.89 -18.55 1.42
N ASN A 585 25.87 -17.95 2.60
CA ASN A 585 25.14 -16.70 2.87
C ASN A 585 25.70 -15.54 2.03
N ILE A 586 27.02 -15.45 1.91
CA ILE A 586 27.73 -14.39 1.18
C ILE A 586 27.65 -14.62 -0.34
N SER A 587 27.78 -15.85 -0.84
CA SER A 587 27.51 -16.15 -2.26
C SER A 587 26.08 -15.74 -2.59
N ALA A 588 25.07 -16.29 -1.90
CA ALA A 588 23.66 -16.03 -2.23
C ALA A 588 23.21 -14.54 -2.12
N HIS A 589 24.02 -13.67 -1.50
CA HIS A 589 23.82 -12.22 -1.50
C HIS A 589 24.54 -11.49 -2.66
N TYR A 590 25.76 -11.91 -3.00
CA TYR A 590 26.56 -11.31 -4.08
C TYR A 590 26.35 -11.95 -5.46
N ASP A 591 25.79 -13.16 -5.54
CA ASP A 591 25.29 -13.83 -6.76
C ASP A 591 24.21 -12.97 -7.49
N ALA A 592 23.75 -11.88 -6.85
CA ALA A 592 22.97 -10.82 -7.49
C ALA A 592 23.76 -10.01 -8.54
N GLY A 593 25.09 -10.11 -8.59
CA GLY A 593 25.95 -9.60 -9.67
C GLY A 593 26.34 -8.12 -9.57
N ASN A 594 27.60 -7.83 -9.90
CA ASN A 594 28.19 -6.48 -9.79
C ASN A 594 27.41 -5.35 -10.53
N GLU A 595 26.74 -5.64 -11.65
CA GLU A 595 25.99 -4.62 -12.40
C GLU A 595 24.76 -4.09 -11.64
N MET A 596 24.13 -4.91 -10.78
CA MET A 596 23.09 -4.44 -9.88
C MET A 596 23.64 -3.41 -8.88
N TYR A 597 24.79 -3.70 -8.27
CA TYR A 597 25.43 -2.80 -7.29
C TYR A 597 25.88 -1.49 -7.95
N LYS A 598 26.43 -1.53 -9.17
CA LYS A 598 26.79 -0.34 -9.97
C LYS A 598 25.61 0.61 -10.24
N SER A 599 24.36 0.14 -10.17
CA SER A 599 23.18 0.99 -10.38
C SER A 599 22.86 1.95 -9.23
N PHE A 600 23.38 1.70 -8.01
CA PHE A 600 23.09 2.53 -6.84
C PHE A 600 24.30 2.92 -5.99
N LEU A 601 25.43 2.23 -6.11
CA LEU A 601 26.69 2.68 -5.50
C LEU A 601 27.30 3.86 -6.28
N ASP A 602 28.38 4.41 -5.74
CA ASP A 602 29.30 5.34 -6.40
C ASP A 602 30.52 4.59 -7.00
N PRO A 603 31.44 5.25 -7.74
CA PRO A 603 32.60 4.60 -8.36
C PRO A 603 33.54 3.88 -7.39
N THR A 604 33.53 4.22 -6.10
CA THR A 604 34.28 3.46 -5.07
C THR A 604 33.69 2.07 -4.81
N MET A 605 32.49 1.74 -5.33
CA MET A 605 31.80 0.45 -5.11
C MET A 605 31.70 0.07 -3.62
N MET A 606 31.66 1.05 -2.71
CA MET A 606 31.61 0.79 -1.27
C MET A 606 30.16 0.62 -0.80
N TYR A 607 29.73 -0.62 -0.68
CA TYR A 607 28.48 -0.99 0.00
C TYR A 607 28.68 -0.96 1.53
N SER A 608 28.89 0.25 2.05
CA SER A 608 29.10 0.59 3.47
C SER A 608 28.80 2.07 3.71
N CYS A 609 28.58 2.48 4.95
CA CYS A 609 28.37 3.86 5.39
C CYS A 609 29.47 4.81 4.88
N ALA A 610 29.07 5.99 4.40
CA ALA A 610 29.96 7.08 4.01
C ALA A 610 29.96 8.20 5.08
N VAL A 611 31.00 9.04 5.14
CA VAL A 611 31.08 10.16 6.11
C VAL A 611 30.71 11.47 5.42
N HIS A 612 29.42 11.82 5.57
CA HIS A 612 28.82 13.06 5.08
C HIS A 612 29.18 14.29 5.92
N THR A 613 29.04 15.48 5.33
CA THR A 613 29.23 16.81 5.93
C THR A 613 27.99 17.30 6.67
N ASP A 614 28.13 18.34 7.49
CA ASP A 614 27.01 18.98 8.22
C ASP A 614 25.90 19.54 7.30
N GLU A 615 26.20 19.82 6.03
CA GLU A 615 25.21 20.26 5.04
C GLU A 615 24.43 19.07 4.46
N GLU A 616 25.13 18.00 4.07
CA GLU A 616 24.54 16.73 3.60
C GLU A 616 23.68 16.06 4.69
N LEU A 617 24.07 16.18 5.97
CA LEU A 617 23.34 15.64 7.12
C LEU A 617 21.93 16.23 7.33
N LYS A 618 21.63 17.41 6.75
CA LYS A 618 20.29 18.05 6.88
C LYS A 618 19.17 17.26 6.19
N ILE A 619 19.52 16.28 5.34
CA ILE A 619 18.58 15.29 4.80
C ILE A 619 17.87 14.52 5.92
N CYS A 620 18.54 14.25 7.04
CA CYS A 620 17.91 13.64 8.23
C CYS A 620 16.79 14.51 8.83
N ASP A 621 16.89 15.83 8.70
CA ASP A 621 15.90 16.80 9.18
C ASP A 621 14.82 17.11 8.11
N GLY A 622 14.94 16.51 6.91
CA GLY A 622 14.00 16.66 5.80
C GLY A 622 14.30 17.83 4.86
N VAL A 623 15.52 18.35 4.86
CA VAL A 623 15.99 19.38 3.91
C VAL A 623 16.69 18.70 2.73
N GLU A 624 16.32 19.05 1.49
CA GLU A 624 17.04 18.58 0.30
C GLU A 624 18.46 19.16 0.26
N SER A 625 19.45 18.32 -0.04
CA SER A 625 20.85 18.68 -0.20
C SER A 625 21.46 17.87 -1.34
N ASP A 626 22.38 18.46 -2.10
CA ASP A 626 23.22 17.70 -3.03
C ASP A 626 24.22 16.85 -2.21
N VAL A 627 24.34 15.57 -2.53
CA VAL A 627 25.20 14.61 -1.81
C VAL A 627 26.31 14.12 -2.73
N ASP A 628 27.57 14.38 -2.36
CA ASP A 628 28.73 13.79 -3.03
C ASP A 628 29.11 12.49 -2.32
N LEU A 629 28.42 11.42 -2.70
CA LEU A 629 28.64 10.09 -2.11
C LEU A 629 30.07 9.58 -2.33
N GLU A 630 30.71 9.88 -3.47
CA GLU A 630 32.08 9.43 -3.74
C GLU A 630 33.06 10.13 -2.79
N ALA A 631 32.96 11.46 -2.68
CA ALA A 631 33.77 12.20 -1.71
C ALA A 631 33.44 11.82 -0.25
N ALA A 632 32.19 11.46 0.06
CA ALA A 632 31.81 10.96 1.39
C ALA A 632 32.41 9.57 1.71
N GLN A 633 32.53 8.68 0.71
CA GLN A 633 33.24 7.41 0.88
C GLN A 633 34.73 7.64 1.12
N TYR A 634 35.36 8.56 0.39
CA TYR A 634 36.75 8.94 0.64
C TYR A 634 36.95 9.58 2.03
N ARG A 635 36.06 10.49 2.47
CA ARG A 635 36.05 11.04 3.85
C ARG A 635 36.02 9.94 4.91
N LYS A 636 35.25 8.87 4.70
CA LYS A 636 35.20 7.68 5.58
C LYS A 636 36.53 6.92 5.58
N LEU A 637 37.14 6.70 4.41
CA LEU A 637 38.41 6.00 4.30
C LEU A 637 39.55 6.78 4.98
N ASP A 638 39.60 8.10 4.80
CA ASP A 638 40.56 8.98 5.47
C ASP A 638 40.41 8.94 7.00
N LEU A 639 39.17 8.97 7.51
CA LEU A 639 38.88 8.82 8.94
C LEU A 639 39.42 7.49 9.50
N ILE A 640 39.22 6.38 8.79
CA ILE A 640 39.73 5.06 9.20
C ILE A 640 41.27 5.03 9.18
N ILE A 641 41.89 5.56 8.13
CA ILE A 641 43.36 5.67 7.99
C ILE A 641 43.96 6.50 9.15
N GLN A 642 43.34 7.64 9.46
CA GLN A 642 43.73 8.53 10.55
C GLN A 642 43.58 7.85 11.92
N ARG A 643 42.43 7.23 12.19
CA ARG A 643 42.14 6.55 13.48
C ARG A 643 43.01 5.31 13.71
N ALA A 644 43.36 4.59 12.63
CA ALA A 644 44.33 3.51 12.70
C ALA A 644 45.76 4.05 12.87
N GLY A 645 46.04 5.27 12.41
CA GLY A 645 47.39 5.82 12.37
C GLY A 645 48.29 5.04 11.40
N ILE A 646 47.76 4.76 10.20
CA ILE A 646 48.47 4.10 9.10
C ILE A 646 49.54 5.05 8.53
N ARG A 647 50.65 4.46 8.07
CA ARG A 647 51.88 5.13 7.62
C ARG A 647 52.61 4.21 6.65
N LYS A 648 53.54 4.76 5.86
CA LYS A 648 54.30 4.06 4.80
C LYS A 648 54.99 2.77 5.29
N GLU A 649 55.50 2.78 6.51
CA GLU A 649 56.23 1.68 7.14
C GLU A 649 55.34 0.52 7.63
N HIS A 650 54.01 0.70 7.69
CA HIS A 650 53.09 -0.31 8.22
C HIS A 650 52.66 -1.33 7.14
N HIS A 651 52.51 -2.58 7.57
CA HIS A 651 51.74 -3.60 6.86
C HIS A 651 50.35 -3.73 7.51
N VAL A 652 49.31 -3.45 6.74
CA VAL A 652 47.91 -3.44 7.14
C VAL A 652 47.21 -4.72 6.67
N LEU A 653 46.36 -5.31 7.52
CA LEU A 653 45.39 -6.33 7.13
C LEU A 653 44.01 -5.69 6.96
N GLU A 654 43.37 -5.90 5.81
CA GLU A 654 41.96 -5.58 5.60
C GLU A 654 41.12 -6.87 5.66
N VAL A 655 40.33 -7.02 6.72
CA VAL A 655 39.40 -8.14 6.90
C VAL A 655 38.06 -7.78 6.26
N GLY A 656 37.74 -8.44 5.14
CA GLY A 656 36.54 -8.19 4.34
C GLY A 656 36.74 -7.13 3.25
N CYS A 657 37.76 -7.29 2.40
CA CYS A 657 38.23 -6.22 1.52
C CYS A 657 37.31 -5.78 0.37
N GLY A 658 36.11 -6.35 0.25
CA GLY A 658 35.11 -5.98 -0.76
C GLY A 658 35.70 -5.83 -2.18
N TRP A 659 35.41 -4.69 -2.81
CA TRP A 659 35.92 -4.31 -4.13
C TRP A 659 37.29 -3.59 -4.08
N GLY A 660 38.06 -3.76 -3.00
CA GLY A 660 39.46 -3.33 -2.85
C GLY A 660 39.68 -1.84 -2.50
N SER A 661 38.61 -1.08 -2.28
CA SER A 661 38.69 0.40 -2.27
C SER A 661 39.44 0.99 -1.09
N PHE A 662 39.36 0.40 0.11
CA PHE A 662 40.23 0.81 1.22
C PHE A 662 41.70 0.44 0.94
N ALA A 663 41.99 -0.77 0.48
CA ALA A 663 43.36 -1.17 0.14
C ALA A 663 43.99 -0.25 -0.91
N ILE A 664 43.25 0.13 -1.95
CA ILE A 664 43.68 1.08 -2.97
C ILE A 664 43.96 2.45 -2.35
N HIS A 665 43.01 3.01 -1.59
CA HIS A 665 43.13 4.35 -1.02
C HIS A 665 44.25 4.45 0.02
N ALA A 666 44.37 3.49 0.92
CA ALA A 666 45.43 3.45 1.94
C ALA A 666 46.83 3.30 1.31
N ALA A 667 46.98 2.41 0.31
CA ALA A 667 48.23 2.28 -0.41
C ALA A 667 48.60 3.56 -1.19
N SER A 668 47.62 4.18 -1.86
CA SER A 668 47.83 5.40 -2.66
C SER A 668 48.17 6.63 -1.81
N THR A 669 47.49 6.81 -0.68
CA THR A 669 47.65 8.01 0.17
C THR A 669 48.83 7.92 1.12
N THR A 670 49.13 6.74 1.68
CA THR A 670 50.22 6.61 2.68
C THR A 670 51.43 5.84 2.19
N GLY A 671 51.35 5.13 1.06
CA GLY A 671 52.41 4.23 0.58
C GLY A 671 52.61 2.99 1.45
N CYS A 672 51.63 2.61 2.26
CA CYS A 672 51.70 1.42 3.12
C CYS A 672 51.51 0.14 2.31
N ARG A 673 51.84 -1.01 2.90
CA ARG A 673 51.47 -2.32 2.34
C ARG A 673 50.10 -2.75 2.87
N VAL A 674 49.22 -3.26 2.02
CA VAL A 674 47.91 -3.80 2.44
C VAL A 674 47.75 -5.24 1.94
N THR A 675 47.42 -6.16 2.85
CA THR A 675 46.90 -7.48 2.48
C THR A 675 45.41 -7.50 2.77
N GLY A 676 44.58 -7.74 1.75
CA GLY A 676 43.12 -7.80 1.88
C GLY A 676 42.60 -9.22 1.73
N VAL A 677 41.61 -9.60 2.54
CA VAL A 677 40.95 -10.92 2.44
C VAL A 677 39.45 -10.80 2.22
N THR A 678 38.91 -11.61 1.28
CA THR A 678 37.48 -11.79 1.06
C THR A 678 37.15 -13.26 0.76
N ILE A 679 35.90 -13.64 0.97
CA ILE A 679 35.33 -14.95 0.60
C ILE A 679 34.29 -14.85 -0.53
N SER A 680 34.22 -13.71 -1.23
CA SER A 680 33.49 -13.57 -2.49
C SER A 680 34.46 -13.53 -3.68
N GLN A 681 34.27 -14.44 -4.63
CA GLN A 681 35.12 -14.56 -5.82
C GLN A 681 34.85 -13.44 -6.84
N GLU A 682 33.61 -12.93 -6.90
CA GLU A 682 33.24 -11.79 -7.76
C GLU A 682 33.85 -10.48 -7.26
N GLN A 683 33.78 -10.25 -5.95
CA GLN A 683 34.40 -9.08 -5.31
C GLN A 683 35.91 -9.08 -5.55
N LEU A 684 36.60 -10.20 -5.32
CA LEU A 684 38.04 -10.32 -5.58
C LEU A 684 38.39 -10.10 -7.05
N SER A 685 37.60 -10.66 -7.98
CA SER A 685 37.80 -10.50 -9.42
C SER A 685 37.75 -9.03 -9.86
N GLU A 686 36.79 -8.25 -9.34
CA GLU A 686 36.70 -6.81 -9.64
C GLU A 686 37.75 -5.99 -8.86
N ALA A 687 38.03 -6.35 -7.61
CA ALA A 687 39.02 -5.67 -6.77
C ALA A 687 40.43 -5.74 -7.37
N LEU A 688 40.84 -6.89 -7.92
CA LEU A 688 42.14 -7.06 -8.58
C LEU A 688 42.28 -6.13 -9.80
N LYS A 689 41.25 -6.01 -10.65
CA LYS A 689 41.24 -5.07 -11.78
C LYS A 689 41.35 -3.62 -11.31
N ARG A 690 40.66 -3.27 -10.22
CA ARG A 690 40.68 -1.92 -9.62
C ARG A 690 42.06 -1.58 -9.05
N VAL A 691 42.73 -2.55 -8.41
CA VAL A 691 44.11 -2.43 -7.91
C VAL A 691 45.13 -2.28 -9.05
N GLU A 692 44.95 -3.02 -10.15
CA GLU A 692 45.77 -2.91 -11.36
C GLU A 692 45.60 -1.54 -12.03
N ALA A 693 44.35 -1.11 -12.27
CA ALA A 693 44.03 0.19 -12.85
C ALA A 693 44.52 1.39 -12.01
N ALA A 694 44.59 1.24 -10.69
CA ALA A 694 45.15 2.24 -9.77
C ALA A 694 46.69 2.18 -9.65
N GLY A 695 47.38 1.22 -10.28
CA GLY A 695 48.85 1.10 -10.26
C GLY A 695 49.48 0.62 -8.94
N VAL A 696 48.66 0.33 -7.91
CA VAL A 696 49.11 0.01 -6.54
C VAL A 696 49.30 -1.49 -6.26
N GLY A 697 49.23 -2.35 -7.29
CA GLY A 697 49.44 -3.81 -7.15
C GLY A 697 50.83 -4.24 -6.64
N HIS A 698 51.78 -3.31 -6.51
CA HIS A 698 53.08 -3.55 -5.85
C HIS A 698 53.05 -3.31 -4.32
N LEU A 699 51.97 -2.73 -3.80
CA LEU A 699 51.70 -2.48 -2.37
C LEU A 699 50.51 -3.31 -1.84
N VAL A 700 49.60 -3.71 -2.73
CA VAL A 700 48.31 -4.35 -2.39
C VAL A 700 48.28 -5.83 -2.79
N ASP A 701 47.90 -6.69 -1.85
CA ASP A 701 47.91 -8.16 -1.94
C ASP A 701 46.52 -8.71 -1.54
N LEU A 702 45.63 -8.94 -2.51
CA LEU A 702 44.25 -9.38 -2.27
C LEU A 702 44.09 -10.89 -2.46
N LYS A 703 43.39 -11.55 -1.51
CA LYS A 703 43.29 -13.01 -1.42
C LYS A 703 41.87 -13.52 -1.22
N PHE A 704 41.53 -14.61 -1.91
CA PHE A 704 40.36 -15.42 -1.59
C PHE A 704 40.68 -16.26 -0.34
N CYS A 705 40.26 -15.76 0.83
CA CYS A 705 40.66 -16.32 2.12
C CYS A 705 39.62 -15.98 3.18
N ASP A 706 39.20 -16.99 3.95
CA ASP A 706 38.49 -16.76 5.21
C ASP A 706 39.51 -16.25 6.24
N TYR A 707 39.26 -15.10 6.86
CA TYR A 707 40.15 -14.51 7.85
C TYR A 707 40.48 -15.46 9.02
N ARG A 708 39.56 -16.39 9.35
CA ARG A 708 39.73 -17.45 10.35
C ARG A 708 40.79 -18.50 9.96
N LYS A 709 41.26 -18.49 8.71
CA LYS A 709 42.28 -19.40 8.14
C LYS A 709 43.57 -18.67 7.75
N LEU A 710 43.77 -17.42 8.17
CA LEU A 710 45.02 -16.68 7.96
C LEU A 710 46.21 -17.41 8.62
N PRO A 711 47.34 -17.64 7.92
CA PRO A 711 48.47 -18.41 8.44
C PRO A 711 49.00 -17.91 9.79
N GLU A 712 49.45 -18.85 10.63
CA GLU A 712 50.14 -18.54 11.88
C GLU A 712 51.48 -17.81 11.61
N GLY A 713 51.94 -17.02 12.59
CA GLY A 713 53.14 -16.19 12.46
C GLY A 713 53.03 -14.97 11.52
N THR A 714 51.90 -14.78 10.81
CA THR A 714 51.67 -13.59 9.97
C THR A 714 51.07 -12.45 10.81
N ASN A 715 51.92 -11.48 11.19
CA ASN A 715 51.55 -10.40 12.11
C ASN A 715 51.60 -9.02 11.43
N PHE A 716 50.54 -8.24 11.57
CA PHE A 716 50.33 -6.94 10.94
C PHE A 716 50.47 -5.79 11.94
N ASP A 717 50.88 -4.62 11.47
CA ASP A 717 50.99 -3.42 12.29
C ASP A 717 49.62 -2.82 12.61
N ARG A 718 48.67 -2.96 11.68
CA ARG A 718 47.30 -2.46 11.76
C ARG A 718 46.31 -3.45 11.17
N ILE A 719 45.10 -3.44 11.69
CA ILE A 719 43.96 -4.14 11.12
C ILE A 719 42.86 -3.13 10.80
N VAL A 720 42.18 -3.30 9.67
CA VAL A 720 40.93 -2.62 9.35
C VAL A 720 39.87 -3.68 9.01
N SER A 721 38.64 -3.46 9.47
CA SER A 721 37.47 -4.29 9.15
C SER A 721 36.25 -3.37 9.05
N ILE A 722 35.52 -3.45 7.94
CA ILE A 722 34.41 -2.52 7.64
C ILE A 722 33.14 -3.36 7.45
N GLU A 723 32.16 -3.18 8.34
CA GLU A 723 30.81 -3.79 8.29
C GLU A 723 30.82 -5.31 8.12
N MET A 724 31.78 -5.96 8.77
CA MET A 724 32.05 -7.39 8.70
C MET A 724 31.60 -8.17 9.93
N LEU A 725 31.44 -7.53 11.09
CA LEU A 725 31.08 -8.20 12.35
C LEU A 725 29.60 -8.63 12.34
N GLU A 726 28.80 -7.92 11.56
CA GLU A 726 27.41 -8.17 11.21
C GLU A 726 27.23 -9.51 10.49
N ALA A 727 28.26 -9.97 9.74
CA ALA A 727 28.28 -11.27 9.07
C ALA A 727 28.89 -12.40 9.92
N VAL A 728 29.36 -12.12 11.14
CA VAL A 728 29.99 -13.10 12.04
C VAL A 728 28.95 -13.85 12.88
N GLY A 729 27.94 -13.17 13.41
CA GLY A 729 26.94 -13.75 14.32
C GLY A 729 27.40 -13.81 15.78
N HIS A 730 26.45 -13.69 16.71
CA HIS A 730 26.72 -13.53 18.15
C HIS A 730 27.67 -14.59 18.75
N GLU A 731 27.45 -15.86 18.40
CA GLU A 731 28.22 -17.01 18.90
C GLU A 731 29.70 -16.99 18.47
N HIS A 732 30.09 -16.08 17.58
CA HIS A 732 31.41 -16.04 16.95
C HIS A 732 32.16 -14.72 17.18
N PHE A 733 31.60 -13.77 17.96
CA PHE A 733 32.27 -12.50 18.29
C PHE A 733 33.60 -12.70 19.04
N GLU A 734 33.63 -13.54 20.08
CA GLU A 734 34.86 -13.82 20.83
C GLU A 734 35.94 -14.48 19.96
N PRO A 735 35.64 -15.53 19.16
CA PRO A 735 36.54 -16.02 18.11
C PRO A 735 37.04 -14.96 17.12
N TYR A 736 36.17 -14.06 16.64
CA TYR A 736 36.56 -12.98 15.72
C TYR A 736 37.61 -12.05 16.34
N PHE A 737 37.36 -11.54 17.56
CA PHE A 737 38.33 -10.69 18.26
C PHE A 737 39.62 -11.46 18.60
N HIS A 738 39.54 -12.76 18.92
CA HIS A 738 40.72 -13.60 19.13
C HIS A 738 41.59 -13.72 17.87
N VAL A 739 40.97 -13.88 16.69
CA VAL A 739 41.70 -13.88 15.41
C VAL A 739 42.36 -12.53 15.18
N LEU A 740 41.64 -11.40 15.33
CA LEU A 740 42.22 -10.07 15.12
C LEU A 740 43.43 -9.83 16.06
N SER A 741 43.29 -10.18 17.33
CA SER A 741 44.36 -10.08 18.32
C SER A 741 45.57 -10.93 17.94
N SER A 742 45.35 -12.20 17.54
CA SER A 742 46.42 -13.12 17.12
C SER A 742 47.22 -12.68 15.88
N LYS A 743 46.68 -11.73 15.10
CA LYS A 743 47.32 -11.17 13.90
C LYS A 743 47.86 -9.75 14.11
N LEU A 744 47.68 -9.16 15.29
CA LEU A 744 48.25 -7.85 15.63
C LEU A 744 49.65 -8.00 16.24
N LYS A 745 50.57 -7.14 15.84
CA LYS A 745 51.81 -6.91 16.61
C LYS A 745 51.45 -6.25 17.95
N PRO A 746 52.20 -6.51 19.05
CA PRO A 746 51.98 -5.83 20.33
C PRO A 746 51.99 -4.31 20.18
N GLY A 747 51.03 -3.61 20.80
CA GLY A 747 50.85 -2.16 20.62
C GLY A 747 50.30 -1.72 19.25
N GLY A 748 50.00 -2.67 18.35
CA GLY A 748 49.26 -2.41 17.11
C GLY A 748 47.79 -2.06 17.36
N LYS A 749 47.13 -1.52 16.34
CA LYS A 749 45.73 -1.04 16.41
C LYS A 749 44.83 -1.71 15.37
N ALA A 750 43.62 -2.08 15.78
CA ALA A 750 42.52 -2.37 14.86
C ALA A 750 41.57 -1.17 14.77
N VAL A 751 41.03 -0.89 13.59
CA VAL A 751 39.83 -0.06 13.43
C VAL A 751 38.72 -0.92 12.84
N ILE A 752 37.56 -0.87 13.47
CA ILE A 752 36.37 -1.64 13.09
C ILE A 752 35.23 -0.66 12.91
N GLN A 753 34.65 -0.59 11.70
CA GLN A 753 33.36 0.03 11.44
C GLN A 753 32.28 -1.06 11.52
N VAL A 754 31.17 -0.78 12.21
CA VAL A 754 30.19 -1.81 12.58
C VAL A 754 28.82 -1.21 12.95
N ILE A 755 27.79 -1.66 12.25
CA ILE A 755 26.38 -1.40 12.57
C ILE A 755 26.01 -2.12 13.87
N ALA A 756 25.45 -1.38 14.83
CA ALA A 756 25.11 -1.91 16.15
C ALA A 756 23.66 -1.59 16.57
N GLY A 757 23.02 -2.59 17.18
CA GLY A 757 21.78 -2.44 17.92
C GLY A 757 22.01 -2.03 19.38
N LYS A 758 20.92 -1.82 20.12
CA LYS A 758 20.95 -1.34 21.51
C LYS A 758 21.04 -2.46 22.52
N ASP A 759 21.90 -2.28 23.51
CA ASP A 759 22.11 -3.20 24.63
C ASP A 759 20.79 -3.54 25.35
N ALA A 760 19.94 -2.54 25.60
CA ALA A 760 18.66 -2.70 26.29
C ALA A 760 17.64 -3.63 25.58
N THR A 761 17.84 -3.92 24.29
CA THR A 761 16.98 -4.82 23.50
C THR A 761 17.73 -6.04 22.94
N TYR A 762 19.03 -6.16 23.20
CA TYR A 762 19.92 -7.09 22.51
C TYR A 762 19.56 -8.57 22.77
N GLU A 763 19.22 -8.94 24.01
CA GLU A 763 18.81 -10.31 24.33
C GLU A 763 17.54 -10.76 23.58
N THR A 764 16.60 -9.84 23.37
CA THR A 764 15.37 -10.11 22.61
C THR A 764 15.65 -10.16 21.11
N TYR A 765 16.52 -9.27 20.61
CA TYR A 765 17.00 -9.31 19.22
C TYR A 765 17.62 -10.67 18.88
N CYS A 766 18.51 -11.19 19.75
CA CYS A 766 19.13 -12.52 19.61
C CYS A 766 18.13 -13.70 19.57
N GLN A 767 16.88 -13.52 20.03
CA GLN A 767 15.84 -14.55 20.07
C GLN A 767 14.67 -14.30 19.11
N SER A 768 14.92 -13.51 18.06
CA SER A 768 13.93 -13.02 17.08
C SER A 768 14.44 -13.15 15.63
N SER A 769 13.62 -12.73 14.67
CA SER A 769 14.02 -12.43 13.29
C SER A 769 13.22 -11.19 12.82
N ASP A 770 13.70 -10.52 11.78
CA ASP A 770 13.21 -9.24 11.24
C ASP A 770 13.26 -9.25 9.69
N PHE A 771 12.76 -8.21 9.03
CA PHE A 771 12.76 -8.14 7.55
C PHE A 771 14.17 -8.31 6.95
N ILE A 772 15.21 -7.76 7.59
CA ILE A 772 16.59 -7.83 7.11
C ILE A 772 17.09 -9.26 7.13
N ARG A 773 16.91 -9.98 8.24
CA ARG A 773 17.30 -11.39 8.42
C ARG A 773 16.37 -12.39 7.73
N ALA A 774 15.21 -11.95 7.24
CA ALA A 774 14.33 -12.74 6.37
C ALA A 774 14.67 -12.60 4.87
N HIS A 775 15.00 -11.40 4.39
CA HIS A 775 14.99 -11.08 2.95
C HIS A 775 16.27 -10.47 2.36
N ILE A 776 17.19 -9.96 3.18
CA ILE A 776 18.39 -9.22 2.72
C ILE A 776 19.68 -9.92 3.16
N PHE A 777 19.89 -10.09 4.46
CA PHE A 777 21.09 -10.72 5.05
C PHE A 777 20.68 -11.91 5.94
N PRO A 778 20.42 -13.12 5.38
CA PRO A 778 19.74 -14.19 6.12
C PRO A 778 20.46 -14.74 7.36
N GLY A 779 21.79 -14.59 7.41
CA GLY A 779 22.64 -14.86 8.58
C GLY A 779 23.21 -13.61 9.25
N GLY A 780 22.79 -12.40 8.85
CA GLY A 780 23.25 -11.16 9.47
C GLY A 780 22.83 -11.06 10.93
N HIS A 781 23.61 -10.37 11.76
CA HIS A 781 23.34 -10.18 13.19
C HIS A 781 24.00 -8.89 13.69
N LEU A 782 23.19 -7.90 14.10
CA LEU A 782 23.72 -6.65 14.65
C LEU A 782 24.23 -6.86 16.09
N PRO A 783 25.53 -6.60 16.40
CA PRO A 783 26.03 -6.57 17.78
C PRO A 783 25.41 -5.44 18.63
N CYS A 784 25.71 -5.44 19.93
CA CYS A 784 25.59 -4.26 20.79
C CYS A 784 26.96 -3.89 21.40
N MET A 785 27.07 -2.69 21.99
CA MET A 785 28.35 -2.17 22.51
C MET A 785 28.94 -3.03 23.62
N SER A 786 28.13 -3.50 24.59
CA SER A 786 28.59 -4.39 25.66
C SER A 786 29.10 -5.73 25.13
N ALA A 787 28.37 -6.37 24.20
CA ALA A 787 28.75 -7.65 23.62
C ALA A 787 30.08 -7.58 22.85
N MET A 788 30.33 -6.49 22.11
CA MET A 788 31.62 -6.28 21.43
C MET A 788 32.75 -6.06 22.42
N VAL A 789 32.54 -5.17 23.39
CA VAL A 789 33.56 -4.80 24.38
C VAL A 789 33.95 -5.98 25.27
N ASP A 790 32.99 -6.84 25.66
CA ASP A 790 33.28 -8.01 26.49
C ASP A 790 33.91 -9.18 25.70
N ALA A 791 33.59 -9.33 24.41
CA ALA A 791 34.29 -10.25 23.52
C ALA A 791 35.76 -9.80 23.28
N ALA A 792 35.97 -8.51 23.04
CA ALA A 792 37.31 -7.93 22.81
C ALA A 792 38.23 -8.05 24.04
N LYS A 793 37.71 -7.79 25.26
CA LYS A 793 38.46 -7.95 26.52
C LYS A 793 39.06 -9.35 26.66
N ARG A 794 38.28 -10.39 26.33
CA ARG A 794 38.73 -11.81 26.39
C ARG A 794 39.81 -12.14 25.36
N ALA A 795 39.95 -11.34 24.33
CA ALA A 795 41.00 -11.42 23.32
C ALA A 795 42.21 -10.50 23.59
N ASN A 796 42.33 -9.87 24.78
CA ASN A 796 43.38 -8.88 25.11
C ASN A 796 43.32 -7.58 24.26
N LEU A 797 42.15 -7.24 23.71
CA LEU A 797 41.91 -5.97 22.99
C LEU A 797 41.09 -5.01 23.87
N CYS A 798 41.51 -3.76 23.99
CA CYS A 798 40.72 -2.70 24.61
C CYS A 798 40.27 -1.66 23.57
N VAL A 799 39.04 -1.14 23.70
CA VAL A 799 38.58 0.02 22.94
C VAL A 799 39.24 1.28 23.50
N THR A 800 39.90 2.07 22.65
CA THR A 800 40.53 3.35 23.02
C THR A 800 39.79 4.56 22.48
N GLY A 801 38.79 4.36 21.61
CA GLY A 801 37.80 5.38 21.24
C GLY A 801 36.82 4.88 20.20
N HIS A 802 35.70 5.58 20.04
CA HIS A 802 34.70 5.34 19.00
C HIS A 802 34.13 6.66 18.47
N ILE A 803 33.46 6.61 17.32
CA ILE A 803 32.60 7.68 16.78
C ILE A 803 31.34 6.99 16.28
N ASP A 804 30.15 7.51 16.61
CA ASP A 804 28.88 7.09 16.01
C ASP A 804 28.68 7.87 14.70
N ILE A 805 28.65 7.16 13.57
CA ILE A 805 28.35 7.70 12.24
C ILE A 805 26.98 7.26 11.72
N GLY A 806 26.11 6.70 12.57
CA GLY A 806 24.80 6.17 12.17
C GLY A 806 23.92 7.18 11.40
N LYS A 807 23.94 8.47 11.76
CA LYS A 807 23.25 9.52 11.00
C LYS A 807 23.78 9.66 9.56
N HIS A 808 25.07 9.47 9.32
CA HIS A 808 25.65 9.50 7.99
C HIS A 808 25.23 8.26 7.17
N TYR A 809 24.95 7.12 7.82
CA TYR A 809 24.38 5.95 7.14
C TYR A 809 22.96 6.26 6.63
N ALA A 810 22.13 7.00 7.38
CA ALA A 810 20.82 7.41 6.87
C ALA A 810 20.92 8.21 5.55
N VAL A 811 21.88 9.14 5.43
CA VAL A 811 22.13 9.88 4.17
C VAL A 811 22.70 8.98 3.08
N THR A 812 23.58 8.03 3.42
CA THR A 812 24.11 7.03 2.48
C THR A 812 22.99 6.16 1.89
N LEU A 813 22.07 5.68 2.72
CA LEU A 813 20.92 4.88 2.31
C LEU A 813 19.90 5.69 1.51
N HIS A 814 19.68 6.95 1.88
CA HIS A 814 18.86 7.88 1.12
C HIS A 814 19.35 8.03 -0.32
N GLU A 815 20.66 8.25 -0.51
CA GLU A 815 21.26 8.40 -1.83
C GLU A 815 21.27 7.09 -2.64
N TRP A 816 21.58 5.95 -2.02
CA TRP A 816 21.41 4.64 -2.67
C TRP A 816 19.96 4.40 -3.10
N ARG A 817 18.98 4.72 -2.25
CA ARG A 817 17.55 4.60 -2.55
C ARG A 817 17.13 5.51 -3.70
N ARG A 818 17.59 6.76 -3.71
CA ARG A 818 17.33 7.73 -4.78
C ARG A 818 17.87 7.22 -6.13
N ARG A 819 19.09 6.68 -6.16
CA ARG A 819 19.68 6.06 -7.36
C ARG A 819 18.91 4.82 -7.80
N TRP A 820 18.59 3.92 -6.88
CA TRP A 820 17.79 2.70 -7.15
C TRP A 820 16.44 3.01 -7.79
N LEU A 821 15.71 3.98 -7.25
CA LEU A 821 14.42 4.43 -7.78
C LEU A 821 14.55 4.99 -9.21
N ASN A 822 15.58 5.81 -9.45
CA ASN A 822 15.85 6.39 -10.77
C ASN A 822 16.32 5.34 -11.80
N GLN A 823 17.04 4.30 -11.39
CA GLN A 823 17.55 3.25 -12.28
C GLN A 823 16.57 2.09 -12.55
N ARG A 824 15.30 2.22 -12.14
CA ARG A 824 14.29 1.14 -12.27
C ARG A 824 14.21 0.54 -13.68
N ALA A 825 14.28 1.34 -14.73
CA ALA A 825 14.24 0.84 -16.11
C ALA A 825 15.46 -0.03 -16.47
N HIS A 826 16.65 0.36 -16.03
CA HIS A 826 17.89 -0.41 -16.21
C HIS A 826 17.85 -1.72 -15.39
N ILE A 827 17.42 -1.64 -14.12
CA ILE A 827 17.32 -2.82 -13.23
C ILE A 827 16.32 -3.85 -13.77
N MET A 828 15.16 -3.42 -14.29
CA MET A 828 14.23 -4.35 -14.98
C MET A 828 14.88 -4.97 -16.24
N GLY A 829 15.73 -4.22 -16.94
CA GLY A 829 16.49 -4.69 -18.10
C GLY A 829 17.58 -5.72 -17.78
N LEU A 830 18.09 -5.76 -16.54
CA LEU A 830 18.97 -6.81 -16.04
C LEU A 830 18.23 -8.12 -15.70
N GLY A 831 16.88 -8.12 -15.72
CA GLY A 831 16.05 -9.32 -15.53
C GLY A 831 15.46 -9.52 -14.13
N TYR A 832 15.67 -8.59 -13.20
CA TYR A 832 14.98 -8.62 -11.90
C TYR A 832 13.50 -8.21 -12.05
N ASP A 833 12.64 -8.76 -11.20
CA ASP A 833 11.21 -8.44 -11.21
C ASP A 833 10.84 -7.28 -10.25
N ASP A 834 9.58 -6.84 -10.33
CA ASP A 834 9.04 -5.76 -9.50
C ASP A 834 8.99 -6.12 -7.99
N VAL A 835 9.02 -7.41 -7.65
CA VAL A 835 9.05 -7.90 -6.26
C VAL A 835 10.45 -7.72 -5.68
N PHE A 836 11.49 -8.12 -6.43
CA PHE A 836 12.90 -7.90 -6.08
C PHE A 836 13.25 -6.40 -6.04
N PHE A 837 12.75 -5.62 -7.00
CA PHE A 837 12.95 -4.17 -7.02
C PHE A 837 12.38 -3.49 -5.76
N ARG A 838 11.16 -3.88 -5.37
CA ARG A 838 10.50 -3.37 -4.15
C ARG A 838 11.09 -3.91 -2.86
N LYS A 839 11.75 -5.07 -2.89
CA LYS A 839 12.52 -5.62 -1.76
C LYS A 839 13.66 -4.68 -1.35
N TYR A 840 14.41 -4.17 -2.34
CA TYR A 840 15.51 -3.24 -2.12
C TYR A 840 15.03 -1.82 -1.75
N ASP A 841 13.98 -1.32 -2.39
CA ASP A 841 13.33 -0.04 -2.02
C ASP A 841 12.84 -0.04 -0.56
N PHE A 842 12.19 -1.14 -0.13
CA PHE A 842 11.79 -1.32 1.27
C PHE A 842 12.98 -1.45 2.23
N TYR A 843 14.00 -2.23 1.87
CA TYR A 843 15.23 -2.37 2.64
C TYR A 843 15.90 -1.02 2.91
N PHE A 844 16.15 -0.24 1.86
CA PHE A 844 16.80 1.06 2.03
C PHE A 844 15.94 1.99 2.91
N ALA A 845 14.63 2.09 2.68
CA ALA A 845 13.73 2.93 3.48
C ALA A 845 13.61 2.50 4.95
N TYR A 846 13.63 1.18 5.21
CA TYR A 846 13.60 0.60 6.56
C TYR A 846 14.87 0.95 7.34
N CYS A 847 16.04 0.80 6.72
CA CYS A 847 17.31 1.14 7.34
C CYS A 847 17.52 2.66 7.48
N GLU A 848 17.17 3.46 6.46
CA GLU A 848 17.26 4.93 6.45
C GLU A 848 16.56 5.53 7.69
N ALA A 849 15.29 5.16 7.90
CA ALA A 849 14.52 5.61 9.06
C ALA A 849 15.08 5.06 10.39
N ALA A 850 15.54 3.81 10.43
CA ALA A 850 16.09 3.19 11.64
C ALA A 850 17.41 3.84 12.10
N PHE A 851 18.28 4.25 11.17
CA PHE A 851 19.49 5.00 11.49
C PHE A 851 19.20 6.44 11.91
N ALA A 852 18.34 7.15 11.18
CA ALA A 852 18.09 8.57 11.44
C ALA A 852 17.44 8.87 12.80
N ILE A 853 16.56 7.98 13.30
CA ILE A 853 16.01 8.11 14.67
C ILE A 853 16.93 7.52 15.76
N ALA A 854 18.15 7.12 15.38
CA ALA A 854 19.08 6.33 16.19
C ALA A 854 18.37 5.14 16.85
N HIS A 855 17.67 4.30 16.06
CA HIS A 855 17.21 2.97 16.49
C HIS A 855 18.38 1.97 16.44
N ILE A 856 19.16 2.05 15.37
CA ILE A 856 20.47 1.42 15.19
C ILE A 856 21.54 2.51 15.00
N HIS A 857 22.79 2.13 15.22
CA HIS A 857 23.97 2.99 15.20
C HIS A 857 25.01 2.38 14.23
N ASP A 858 26.04 3.13 13.85
CA ASP A 858 27.24 2.58 13.17
C ASP A 858 28.48 3.20 13.82
N TYR A 859 29.38 2.37 14.34
CA TYR A 859 30.50 2.83 15.16
C TYR A 859 31.85 2.59 14.49
N VAL A 860 32.62 3.67 14.25
CA VAL A 860 34.04 3.58 13.88
C VAL A 860 34.88 3.46 15.15
N MET A 861 35.09 2.22 15.61
CA MET A 861 35.77 1.88 16.87
C MET A 861 37.26 1.62 16.66
N THR A 862 38.09 2.13 17.57
CA THR A 862 39.54 1.89 17.60
C THR A 862 39.87 0.98 18.78
N TRP A 863 40.64 -0.08 18.52
CA TRP A 863 41.04 -1.09 19.49
C TRP A 863 42.55 -1.26 19.51
N GLU A 864 43.14 -1.51 20.67
CA GLU A 864 44.58 -1.63 20.86
C GLU A 864 44.94 -2.95 21.56
N HIS A 865 46.00 -3.61 21.08
CA HIS A 865 46.46 -4.89 21.62
C HIS A 865 47.25 -4.68 22.92
N ILE A 866 46.69 -5.12 24.04
CA ILE A 866 47.34 -5.07 25.36
C ILE A 866 48.49 -6.08 25.38
N SER A 867 49.72 -5.61 25.57
CA SER A 867 50.88 -6.49 25.83
C SER A 867 50.75 -7.16 27.20
N GLN A 868 51.05 -8.46 27.30
CA GLN A 868 51.06 -9.20 28.57
C GLN A 868 52.29 -8.89 29.45
N ASP A 869 52.47 -7.61 29.76
CA ASP A 869 53.30 -7.14 30.88
C ASP A 869 52.39 -6.32 31.81
N PRO A 870 51.87 -6.90 32.91
CA PRO A 870 50.95 -6.19 33.79
C PRO A 870 51.71 -5.21 34.70
N PRO A 871 51.48 -3.88 34.62
CA PRO A 871 52.04 -2.94 35.59
C PRO A 871 51.36 -3.09 36.96
N THR A 872 51.77 -4.11 37.72
CA THR A 872 51.48 -4.31 39.16
C THR A 872 50.01 -4.16 39.58
N MET A 873 49.09 -4.81 38.86
CA MET A 873 47.66 -4.93 39.23
C MET A 873 47.38 -5.63 40.58
N LEU A 874 48.42 -6.09 41.27
CA LEU A 874 48.39 -6.61 42.65
C LEU A 874 47.99 -5.54 43.69
N THR A 875 48.14 -4.25 43.38
CA THR A 875 47.78 -3.14 44.28
C THR A 875 46.28 -2.83 44.28
N ILE A 876 45.64 -2.80 43.10
CA ILE A 876 44.24 -2.40 42.94
C ILE A 876 43.29 -3.49 43.46
N HIS A 877 43.60 -4.77 43.24
CA HIS A 877 42.69 -5.85 43.63
C HIS A 877 42.53 -6.00 45.15
N ARG A 878 43.52 -5.56 45.95
CA ARG A 878 43.39 -5.46 47.41
C ARG A 878 42.44 -4.33 47.82
N ALA A 879 42.60 -3.14 47.25
CA ALA A 879 41.74 -1.99 47.55
C ALA A 879 40.26 -2.24 47.22
N ALA A 880 39.96 -2.92 46.11
CA ALA A 880 38.59 -3.30 45.75
C ALA A 880 37.96 -4.29 46.76
N ASN A 881 38.72 -5.28 47.22
CA ASN A 881 38.21 -6.28 48.15
C ASN A 881 37.97 -5.72 49.57
N GLU A 882 38.79 -4.77 50.02
CA GLU A 882 38.58 -4.07 51.30
C GLU A 882 37.35 -3.13 51.30
N LEU A 883 36.96 -2.61 50.12
CA LEU A 883 35.74 -1.84 49.94
C LEU A 883 34.48 -2.73 49.93
N CYS A 884 34.48 -3.82 49.15
CA CYS A 884 33.36 -4.77 49.12
C CYS A 884 33.08 -5.41 50.49
N ALA A 885 34.13 -5.69 51.28
CA ALA A 885 34.03 -6.25 52.63
C ALA A 885 33.32 -5.33 53.66
N ARG A 886 32.99 -4.08 53.31
CA ARG A 886 32.29 -3.11 54.18
C ARG A 886 30.83 -2.84 53.77
N ALA A 887 30.32 -3.45 52.70
CA ALA A 887 29.05 -3.04 52.07
C ALA A 887 27.89 -4.06 52.16
N SER A 888 28.15 -5.33 52.52
CA SER A 888 27.13 -6.39 52.48
C SER A 888 26.79 -6.96 53.87
N GLY A 889 25.75 -6.45 54.51
CA GLY A 889 25.23 -6.97 55.78
C GLY A 889 23.74 -7.35 55.69
N ASN A 890 23.46 -8.66 55.75
CA ASN A 890 22.13 -9.29 55.84
C ASN A 890 21.21 -9.12 54.60
N SER A 891 20.29 -10.05 54.27
CA SER A 891 19.91 -11.33 54.91
C SER A 891 19.46 -12.40 53.89
N MET A 892 19.71 -13.68 54.18
CA MET A 892 18.91 -14.82 53.66
C MET A 892 17.50 -14.76 54.28
N MET A 893 16.42 -15.45 53.87
CA MET A 893 16.11 -16.69 53.11
C MET A 893 14.59 -16.61 52.76
N PRO A 894 13.89 -17.62 52.18
CA PRO A 894 14.32 -18.81 51.43
C PRO A 894 13.66 -18.93 50.02
N LEU A 895 14.06 -19.94 49.24
CA LEU A 895 13.29 -20.36 48.06
C LEU A 895 12.08 -21.23 48.47
N LEU A 896 10.96 -21.05 47.78
CA LEU A 896 9.84 -21.99 47.75
C LEU A 896 9.74 -22.62 46.35
N THR A 897 9.80 -23.95 46.28
CA THR A 897 9.61 -24.72 45.05
C THR A 897 8.15 -25.12 44.87
N ILE A 898 7.54 -24.77 43.73
CA ILE A 898 6.23 -25.28 43.29
C ILE A 898 6.35 -25.72 41.82
N PRO A 899 5.93 -26.96 41.46
CA PRO A 899 6.17 -27.53 40.14
C PRO A 899 5.00 -27.36 39.14
N SER A 900 5.34 -27.54 37.85
CA SER A 900 4.48 -28.05 36.77
C SER A 900 3.12 -27.39 36.49
N LEU A 901 3.01 -26.67 35.36
CA LEU A 901 1.70 -26.39 34.73
C LEU A 901 1.82 -26.31 33.20
N SER A 902 2.27 -27.41 32.57
CA SER A 902 2.59 -27.49 31.14
C SER A 902 1.94 -28.70 30.44
N ALA A 903 0.61 -28.86 30.57
CA ALA A 903 -0.09 -30.06 30.07
C ALA A 903 -1.56 -29.85 29.62
N PHE A 904 -1.98 -28.67 29.11
CA PHE A 904 -3.38 -28.50 28.65
C PHE A 904 -3.65 -27.58 27.43
N VAL A 905 -2.67 -27.32 26.56
CA VAL A 905 -2.89 -26.52 25.33
C VAL A 905 -2.60 -27.30 24.03
N PHE A 906 -1.81 -28.37 24.09
CA PHE A 906 -1.17 -28.96 22.91
C PHE A 906 -2.05 -29.89 22.03
N THR A 907 -3.34 -30.04 22.32
CA THR A 907 -4.22 -31.02 21.63
C THR A 907 -5.28 -30.38 20.72
N PHE A 908 -5.56 -29.07 20.87
CA PHE A 908 -6.64 -28.42 20.12
C PHE A 908 -6.19 -27.81 18.78
N VAL A 909 -4.96 -27.27 18.71
CA VAL A 909 -4.44 -26.60 17.50
C VAL A 909 -4.07 -27.60 16.40
N PHE A 910 -3.49 -28.75 16.75
CA PHE A 910 -2.97 -29.72 15.77
C PHE A 910 -4.08 -30.40 14.94
N ASN A 911 -5.27 -30.59 15.51
CA ASN A 911 -6.43 -31.14 14.79
C ASN A 911 -7.07 -30.15 13.80
N TRP A 912 -6.76 -28.85 13.88
CA TRP A 912 -7.28 -27.85 12.94
C TRP A 912 -6.48 -27.84 11.64
N ILE A 913 -5.14 -27.88 11.72
CA ILE A 913 -4.24 -27.90 10.57
C ILE A 913 -4.45 -29.16 9.71
N ALA A 914 -4.79 -30.29 10.31
CA ALA A 914 -4.98 -31.57 9.62
C ALA A 914 -6.26 -31.68 8.77
N LYS A 915 -7.12 -30.65 8.72
CA LYS A 915 -8.45 -30.74 8.07
C LYS A 915 -8.77 -29.64 7.04
N GLY A 916 -7.80 -28.79 6.70
CA GLY A 916 -7.97 -27.63 5.81
C GLY A 916 -7.47 -27.79 4.37
N LEU A 917 -7.20 -29.01 3.88
CA LEU A 917 -6.55 -29.25 2.58
C LEU A 917 -7.27 -30.27 1.69
N HIS A 918 -8.50 -29.94 1.27
CA HIS A 918 -9.11 -30.44 0.03
C HIS A 918 -9.73 -29.27 -0.73
N ASP A 919 -9.85 -29.44 -2.06
CA ASP A 919 -10.44 -28.53 -3.06
C ASP A 919 -9.66 -27.26 -3.42
N HIS A 920 -8.70 -27.39 -4.35
CA HIS A 920 -8.88 -26.93 -5.75
C HIS A 920 -7.66 -27.27 -6.63
N HIS A 921 -7.88 -27.44 -7.95
CA HIS A 921 -6.84 -27.81 -8.91
C HIS A 921 -6.20 -26.60 -9.62
N GLY A 922 -4.88 -26.64 -9.78
CA GLY A 922 -4.09 -25.77 -10.65
C GLY A 922 -2.61 -26.20 -10.57
N ALA A 923 -1.98 -26.50 -11.71
CA ALA A 923 -0.71 -27.24 -11.70
C ALA A 923 0.48 -26.41 -12.21
N GLN A 924 1.57 -26.38 -11.44
CA GLN A 924 2.93 -26.81 -11.85
C GLN A 924 3.92 -26.71 -10.66
N PHE A 925 5.15 -27.22 -10.87
CA PHE A 925 6.30 -27.24 -9.95
C PHE A 925 6.19 -28.02 -8.63
N LEU A 926 6.82 -29.21 -8.60
CA LEU A 926 7.28 -29.85 -7.36
C LEU A 926 8.32 -30.95 -7.65
N PRO A 927 9.48 -30.96 -6.95
CA PRO A 927 9.80 -32.15 -6.17
C PRO A 927 10.43 -31.84 -4.78
N VAL A 928 9.83 -30.95 -3.99
CA VAL A 928 10.29 -30.62 -2.60
C VAL A 928 9.29 -31.04 -1.50
N ARG A 929 8.50 -32.11 -1.68
CA ARG A 929 7.61 -32.65 -0.60
C ARG A 929 8.22 -33.82 0.18
N GLY A 930 9.17 -34.57 -0.38
CA GLY A 930 9.79 -35.72 0.30
C GLY A 930 10.75 -35.37 1.43
N ARG A 931 11.52 -34.28 1.31
CA ARG A 931 12.57 -33.91 2.29
C ARG A 931 12.00 -33.43 3.63
N TRP A 932 10.89 -32.70 3.65
CA TRP A 932 10.31 -32.16 4.88
C TRP A 932 9.79 -33.24 5.84
N PHE A 933 9.14 -34.28 5.34
CA PHE A 933 8.70 -35.41 6.17
C PHE A 933 9.87 -36.20 6.78
N ALA A 934 11.01 -36.29 6.08
CA ALA A 934 12.21 -36.92 6.63
C ALA A 934 12.83 -36.08 7.77
N LEU A 935 12.94 -34.76 7.58
CA LEU A 935 13.47 -33.84 8.60
C LEU A 935 12.61 -33.78 9.86
N ALA A 936 11.28 -33.68 9.71
CA ALA A 936 10.36 -33.69 10.85
C ALA A 936 10.46 -34.99 11.68
N ARG A 937 10.62 -36.14 11.00
CA ARG A 937 10.78 -37.46 11.66
C ARG A 937 12.13 -37.59 12.36
N ALA A 938 13.20 -37.03 11.79
CA ALA A 938 14.52 -36.99 12.42
C ALA A 938 14.54 -36.10 13.67
N ALA A 939 13.94 -34.91 13.62
CA ALA A 939 13.84 -34.00 14.75
C ALA A 939 13.07 -34.61 15.95
N LEU A 940 11.98 -35.33 15.67
CA LEU A 940 11.19 -36.01 16.71
C LEU A 940 12.00 -37.14 17.38
N LEU A 941 12.73 -37.94 16.61
CA LEU A 941 13.58 -39.02 17.13
C LEU A 941 14.77 -38.48 17.94
N GLY A 942 15.43 -37.41 17.47
CA GLY A 942 16.52 -36.75 18.21
C GLY A 942 16.07 -36.13 19.53
N SER A 943 14.84 -35.60 19.58
CA SER A 943 14.24 -35.04 20.80
C SER A 943 13.95 -36.13 21.84
N LEU A 944 13.38 -37.27 21.42
CA LEU A 944 13.12 -38.42 22.29
C LEU A 944 14.42 -39.07 22.80
N ALA A 945 15.46 -39.14 21.97
CA ALA A 945 16.77 -39.64 22.38
C ALA A 945 17.42 -38.77 23.47
N ARG A 946 17.34 -37.43 23.36
CA ARG A 946 17.84 -36.53 24.41
C ARG A 946 17.03 -36.61 25.71
N ALA A 947 15.72 -36.82 25.62
CA ALA A 947 14.88 -37.03 26.80
C ALA A 947 15.23 -38.33 27.55
N ALA A 948 15.56 -39.41 26.83
CA ALA A 948 15.99 -40.67 27.44
C ALA A 948 17.37 -40.58 28.11
N LEU A 949 18.34 -39.89 27.48
CA LEU A 949 19.72 -39.79 27.96
C LEU A 949 19.92 -38.91 29.21
N LEU A 950 18.93 -38.10 29.59
CA LEU A 950 18.96 -37.28 30.81
C LEU A 950 18.24 -37.96 32.01
N GLY A 951 17.68 -39.15 31.82
CA GLY A 951 16.80 -39.80 32.81
C GLY A 951 17.44 -40.87 33.70
N SER A 952 18.68 -41.30 33.44
CA SER A 952 19.28 -42.44 34.15
C SER A 952 20.80 -42.33 34.28
N GLY A 953 21.29 -42.09 35.50
CA GLY A 953 22.69 -42.29 35.85
C GLY A 953 22.83 -43.37 36.92
N ILE A 954 23.57 -44.45 36.62
CA ILE A 954 24.31 -45.31 37.56
C ILE A 954 25.24 -46.25 36.76
N LEU A 955 26.53 -46.16 37.07
CA LEU A 955 27.64 -47.13 36.95
C LEU A 955 27.68 -48.22 35.85
N ASP A 956 28.60 -48.00 34.91
CA ASP A 956 29.86 -48.78 34.72
C ASP A 956 29.92 -50.06 33.83
N CYS A 957 31.13 -50.32 33.32
CA CYS A 957 31.67 -51.52 32.65
C CYS A 957 31.04 -52.09 31.35
N GLY A 958 31.80 -52.01 30.24
CA GLY A 958 32.07 -53.21 29.42
C GLY A 958 31.55 -53.32 27.96
N ALA A 959 32.47 -53.21 27.00
CA ALA A 959 32.59 -53.99 25.75
C ALA A 959 31.41 -54.14 24.72
N ALA A 960 31.58 -53.45 23.58
CA ALA A 960 31.67 -54.00 22.21
C ALA A 960 30.46 -54.68 21.46
N ARG A 961 30.29 -54.24 20.19
CA ARG A 961 29.68 -54.95 19.01
C ARG A 961 28.14 -55.21 19.06
N VAL A 962 27.39 -55.48 17.96
CA VAL A 962 27.48 -55.24 16.49
C VAL A 962 26.03 -55.33 15.89
N LEU A 963 25.85 -54.84 14.65
CA LEU A 963 24.72 -55.01 13.70
C LEU A 963 23.64 -56.10 13.99
N GLY A 964 22.34 -55.81 13.77
CA GLY A 964 21.26 -56.82 13.91
C GLY A 964 19.83 -56.45 13.46
N VAL A 965 19.61 -56.28 12.15
CA VAL A 965 18.45 -56.72 11.33
C VAL A 965 17.06 -57.01 12.01
N LEU A 966 16.02 -56.28 11.58
CA LEU A 966 14.56 -56.58 11.65
C LEU A 966 14.22 -58.01 11.13
N PRO A 967 13.13 -58.72 11.55
CA PRO A 967 11.76 -58.28 11.20
C PRO A 967 10.49 -58.86 11.92
N LEU A 968 9.32 -58.30 11.53
CA LEU A 968 8.01 -58.97 11.24
C LEU A 968 6.97 -59.40 12.34
N ILE A 969 5.69 -59.26 11.92
CA ILE A 969 4.45 -60.06 12.21
C ILE A 969 3.59 -59.77 13.47
N HIS A 970 2.34 -59.29 13.19
CA HIS A 970 0.99 -59.67 13.68
C HIS A 970 0.70 -60.09 15.17
N GLN A 971 -0.54 -60.08 15.72
CA GLN A 971 -1.91 -59.83 15.22
C GLN A 971 -2.89 -59.51 16.40
N GLN A 972 -3.98 -58.74 16.14
CA GLN A 972 -5.34 -58.87 16.75
C GLN A 972 -5.51 -58.80 18.30
N SER A 973 -6.71 -58.63 18.92
CA SER A 973 -8.08 -58.25 18.49
C SER A 973 -8.93 -57.77 19.71
N GLY A 974 -10.18 -57.32 19.49
CA GLY A 974 -11.25 -57.26 20.52
C GLY A 974 -11.40 -55.90 21.25
N LEU A 975 -12.32 -54.97 20.92
CA LEU A 975 -13.80 -55.02 20.90
C LEU A 975 -14.47 -55.49 22.20
N GLN A 976 -15.03 -54.55 22.98
CA GLN A 976 -16.49 -54.44 23.20
C GLN A 976 -16.94 -53.16 23.96
N SER A 977 -18.23 -52.84 23.83
CA SER A 977 -19.05 -51.81 24.52
C SER A 977 -20.54 -52.15 24.24
N PRO A 978 -21.60 -51.37 24.60
CA PRO A 978 -21.71 -50.21 25.50
C PRO A 978 -22.93 -50.22 26.48
N ALA A 979 -22.97 -49.31 27.47
CA ALA A 979 -24.20 -48.89 28.20
C ALA A 979 -23.98 -47.48 28.81
N LYS A 980 -24.73 -46.42 28.46
CA LYS A 980 -26.10 -45.99 28.86
C LYS A 980 -26.20 -45.15 30.16
N ARG A 981 -26.50 -43.87 29.93
CA ARG A 981 -27.06 -42.75 30.76
C ARG A 981 -28.38 -43.09 31.54
N PRO A 982 -29.03 -42.22 32.39
CA PRO A 982 -28.70 -40.82 32.81
C PRO A 982 -28.81 -40.43 34.36
N PRO A 983 -29.73 -39.57 34.92
CA PRO A 983 -29.34 -38.25 35.52
C PRO A 983 -29.95 -37.75 36.89
N VAL A 984 -29.59 -36.49 37.26
CA VAL A 984 -30.30 -35.43 38.09
C VAL A 984 -29.95 -35.20 39.59
N SER A 985 -29.96 -33.90 39.97
CA SER A 985 -30.18 -33.27 41.31
C SER A 985 -28.92 -32.85 42.11
N LYS A 986 -28.90 -31.78 42.94
CA LYS A 986 -29.90 -30.73 43.34
C LYS A 986 -29.21 -29.44 43.87
N ARG A 987 -29.93 -28.31 43.94
CA ARG A 987 -29.63 -27.07 44.73
C ARG A 987 -30.37 -27.16 46.12
N PRO A 988 -30.35 -26.20 47.12
CA PRO A 988 -30.06 -24.74 47.09
C PRO A 988 -29.24 -24.17 48.32
N PRO A 989 -29.56 -23.07 49.08
CA PRO A 989 -28.61 -21.95 49.29
C PRO A 989 -28.51 -21.38 50.76
N VAL A 990 -27.96 -20.15 50.97
CA VAL A 990 -28.51 -19.01 51.81
C VAL A 990 -27.40 -18.02 52.32
N SER A 991 -27.60 -16.69 52.08
CA SER A 991 -27.22 -15.43 52.82
C SER A 991 -25.92 -15.28 53.66
N SER A 992 -25.43 -14.13 54.17
CA SER A 992 -25.62 -12.66 54.03
C SER A 992 -24.38 -11.96 54.69
N LYS A 993 -23.99 -10.70 54.42
CA LYS A 993 -24.46 -9.39 54.99
C LYS A 993 -23.59 -8.22 54.42
N ALA A 994 -23.85 -6.98 54.82
CA ALA A 994 -23.16 -5.73 54.37
C ALA A 994 -22.67 -4.85 55.56
N ALA A 995 -22.28 -3.58 55.28
CA ALA A 995 -21.94 -2.46 56.20
C ALA A 995 -20.43 -2.23 56.55
N THR A 996 -19.83 -1.03 56.74
CA THR A 996 -20.03 0.37 56.21
C THR A 996 -18.85 1.31 56.63
N LEU A 997 -18.62 2.41 55.87
CA LEU A 997 -18.14 3.77 56.25
C LEU A 997 -16.81 4.02 57.04
N ALA A 998 -15.83 4.68 56.36
CA ALA A 998 -15.20 6.02 56.59
C ALA A 998 -14.75 6.49 58.03
N PRO A 999 -14.18 7.72 58.28
CA PRO A 999 -13.76 8.86 57.42
C PRO A 999 -12.38 9.55 57.80
N LEU A 1000 -12.19 10.83 57.40
CA LEU A 1000 -11.16 11.85 57.80
C LEU A 1000 -9.79 11.82 57.04
N TRP A 1001 -9.11 12.94 56.71
CA TRP A 1001 -9.38 14.38 56.95
C TRP A 1001 -8.79 15.35 55.87
N ALA A 1002 -9.17 16.63 55.99
CA ALA A 1002 -8.76 17.91 55.36
C ALA A 1002 -7.30 18.09 54.80
N CYS A 1003 -6.91 19.07 53.95
CA CYS A 1003 -7.51 20.22 53.20
C CYS A 1003 -6.50 20.69 52.10
N ASN A 1004 -6.49 21.84 51.37
CA ASN A 1004 -7.24 23.13 51.28
C ASN A 1004 -7.05 23.68 49.82
N HIS A 1005 -8.06 24.15 49.07
CA HIS A 1005 -8.54 25.56 48.89
C HIS A 1005 -7.65 26.61 48.20
N PHE A 1006 -8.07 27.10 47.01
CA PHE A 1006 -8.20 28.51 46.49
C PHE A 1006 -8.30 28.47 44.93
N SER A 1007 -9.05 29.30 44.17
CA SER A 1007 -10.37 29.94 44.37
C SER A 1007 -10.94 30.54 43.05
N ARG A 1008 -12.25 30.38 42.77
CA ARG A 1008 -13.20 31.33 42.09
C ARG A 1008 -12.87 31.89 40.68
N ASN A 1009 -13.82 32.27 39.79
CA ASN A 1009 -15.27 32.56 39.84
C ASN A 1009 -15.94 32.09 38.51
N ALA A 1010 -17.16 31.53 38.50
CA ALA A 1010 -18.48 32.14 38.13
C ALA A 1010 -18.68 32.44 36.61
N ALA A 1011 -19.85 32.32 35.96
CA ALA A 1011 -21.26 32.02 36.32
C ALA A 1011 -21.92 31.21 35.14
N PHE A 1012 -22.86 30.27 35.32
CA PHE A 1012 -24.34 30.44 35.41
C PHE A 1012 -24.97 31.25 34.24
N GLU A 1013 -26.06 30.84 33.57
CA GLU A 1013 -27.31 30.21 34.07
C GLU A 1013 -28.04 29.19 33.14
N GLN A 1014 -28.74 28.24 33.79
CA GLN A 1014 -30.13 27.74 33.58
C GLN A 1014 -30.69 27.46 32.14
N SER A 1015 -31.12 26.23 31.78
CA SER A 1015 -32.35 25.44 32.16
C SER A 1015 -33.49 25.58 31.12
N ALA A 1016 -34.49 24.67 30.98
CA ALA A 1016 -34.91 23.54 31.80
C ALA A 1016 -35.46 22.32 31.01
N THR A 1017 -35.72 21.25 31.75
CA THR A 1017 -36.22 19.92 31.34
C THR A 1017 -37.64 19.87 30.75
N ARG A 1018 -37.93 18.79 30.00
CA ARG A 1018 -39.12 17.94 30.26
C ARG A 1018 -39.01 16.56 29.62
N TRP A 1019 -39.36 15.53 30.39
CA TRP A 1019 -39.42 14.12 29.99
C TRP A 1019 -40.65 13.50 30.68
N PRO A 1020 -41.59 12.86 29.96
CA PRO A 1020 -42.59 11.99 30.56
C PRO A 1020 -42.15 10.53 30.46
N ALA A 1021 -42.50 9.73 31.47
CA ALA A 1021 -42.41 8.28 31.45
C ALA A 1021 -43.81 7.67 31.48
N GLU A 1022 -43.94 6.42 31.00
CA GLU A 1022 -44.86 5.33 31.42
C GLU A 1022 -45.32 4.46 30.23
N GLY A 1023 -45.88 3.28 30.55
CA GLY A 1023 -46.65 2.47 29.61
C GLY A 1023 -45.90 1.40 28.81
N ALA A 1024 -45.52 0.29 29.45
CA ALA A 1024 -45.01 -0.89 28.75
C ALA A 1024 -46.15 -1.82 28.30
N VAL A 1025 -46.27 -2.05 26.98
CA VAL A 1025 -47.10 -3.13 26.40
C VAL A 1025 -46.34 -3.83 25.28
N LEU A 1026 -46.03 -5.11 25.49
CA LEU A 1026 -45.73 -6.12 24.47
C LEU A 1026 -47.03 -6.92 24.22
N PRO A 1027 -47.25 -7.59 23.06
CA PRO A 1027 -46.24 -8.34 22.29
C PRO A 1027 -46.38 -8.25 20.74
N TYR A 1028 -45.77 -9.22 20.03
CA TYR A 1028 -45.85 -9.49 18.58
C TYR A 1028 -45.16 -8.51 17.62
N GLY A 1029 -43.85 -8.72 17.43
CA GLY A 1029 -43.08 -8.11 16.32
C GLY A 1029 -41.79 -8.84 15.91
N TRP A 1030 -41.32 -9.82 16.70
CA TRP A 1030 -39.97 -10.38 16.57
C TRP A 1030 -39.77 -11.44 15.47
N PHE A 1031 -40.84 -11.87 14.77
CA PHE A 1031 -40.75 -12.93 13.76
C PHE A 1031 -40.32 -12.44 12.36
N LEU A 1032 -40.22 -11.12 12.15
CA LEU A 1032 -39.87 -10.52 10.85
C LEU A 1032 -38.37 -10.16 10.69
N ILE A 1033 -37.59 -10.15 11.76
CA ILE A 1033 -36.17 -9.77 11.70
C ILE A 1033 -35.30 -10.94 11.21
N ILE A 1034 -35.56 -12.15 11.70
CA ILE A 1034 -34.76 -13.35 11.39
C ILE A 1034 -34.84 -13.75 9.90
N VAL A 1035 -35.91 -13.35 9.20
CA VAL A 1035 -36.08 -13.60 7.75
C VAL A 1035 -35.21 -12.66 6.89
N TRP A 1036 -34.71 -11.55 7.45
CA TRP A 1036 -33.86 -10.58 6.73
C TRP A 1036 -32.35 -10.76 6.97
N GLU A 1037 -31.94 -11.58 7.95
CA GLU A 1037 -30.52 -11.96 8.15
C GLU A 1037 -30.16 -13.31 7.49
N VAL A 1038 -31.11 -13.94 6.79
CA VAL A 1038 -30.96 -15.28 6.18
C VAL A 1038 -31.40 -15.31 4.70
N ILE A 1039 -31.69 -14.15 4.09
CA ILE A 1039 -32.03 -13.95 2.66
C ILE A 1039 -31.14 -12.86 2.05
#